data_AF-A0A8H8RVJ4-F1
#
_entry.id   AF-A0A8H8RVJ4-F1
#
_cell.length_a   1.000
_cell.length_b   1.000
_cell.length_c   1.000
_cell.angle_alpha   90.00
_cell.angle_beta   90.00
_cell.angle_gamma   90.00
#
_symmetry.space_group_name_H-M   'P 1'
#
loop_
_entity.id
_entity.type
_entity.pdbx_description
1 polymer ?
#
loop_
_entity_poly.entity_id
_entity_poly.type
_entity_poly.pdbx_seq_one_letter_code
_entity_poly.pdbx_strand_id
1 'polypeptide(L)'
;MKVQLIKLLLAGAASAAHPYLDEAMRGERKYGGVAVYDEPEWEPSFDDSSAPYRGFRISRENWEVTCTSEYSQCKFAIDGTSTTSWRSQSATGAHNISIDLQDQYAVSAVVVLPPVNLQSEKGLITEHAIYVSNDNESWTGPVAYGMWPNTNRQRLAAFEPISARYVRLVAPTSSHAWVGISEINVFANLYTIPQDPSRGVWGPTIDLPVVPAAAAQEAGGQIMLWSSWGDDQFHSSPGGKTAMARWDYRTHTVTKRVVTNTEHDMFCPGISIDGTGMMVVSGGNSAAKTSVYNAAKDTWESASDMNVDRGYQSSTTLSDGRVFVIGGSWSGLSNVLKYGEVYSPATRNWTKLPEARVEPMYTGDMEGPWRADNHGWLFGWKNNTVFQAGPSVKMNWYGVDGDGSVKDAGERTGGEDSMSGNAVMFDAVAGKILTFGGSPDYDKAWANKYAHIITLDGPNNIPNVEPAGEDGEMTTERVFHTSVVLPDGTVFITGGQDFGIAFNEEGVRFTPELYNPRTNKFTKLQKNNFIRVYHSVSILAPDATVLTGGGGLCGNCSANHYDAQVFTPPYLLTKTGELRERPEIVLLYPSNRVEVGGQIEFQSRSRIPEASLVRISSNSHTVNTDQRRVPLDVKFVRTNPWKGVKVHRAILPTDPGILIPGKWMLFLFNEAGTPSVAKIISITNSQSSALSDGPYAQGGTLKVSNDQGECDQGFFHCLWQSWMPTKLIIQDEVSRLGLELVK
;
A
#
# COMPACT_ATOMS: atom_id res chain seq x y z
N MET A 1 4.46 -27.34 29.51
CA MET A 1 4.32 -28.27 28.37
C MET A 1 4.36 -27.60 27.00
N LYS A 2 3.68 -26.46 26.75
CA LYS A 2 3.72 -25.74 25.44
C LYS A 2 5.14 -25.37 24.94
N VAL A 3 6.05 -24.94 25.82
CA VAL A 3 7.43 -24.52 25.47
C VAL A 3 8.34 -25.69 25.03
N GLN A 4 8.08 -26.92 25.48
CA GLN A 4 8.93 -28.08 25.15
C GLN A 4 8.59 -28.71 23.79
N LEU A 5 7.33 -28.64 23.35
CA LEU A 5 6.96 -29.08 21.99
C LEU A 5 7.50 -28.14 20.90
N ILE A 6 7.52 -26.83 21.17
CA ILE A 6 8.05 -25.79 20.26
C ILE A 6 9.55 -25.98 20.01
N LYS A 7 10.32 -26.38 21.04
CA LYS A 7 11.77 -26.67 20.88
C LYS A 7 12.07 -27.91 20.02
N LEU A 8 11.16 -28.90 19.96
CA LEU A 8 11.37 -30.09 19.13
C LEU A 8 11.08 -29.86 17.64
N LEU A 9 10.19 -28.90 17.32
CA LEU A 9 9.86 -28.53 15.93
C LEU A 9 10.84 -27.51 15.33
N LEU A 10 11.47 -26.68 16.16
CA LEU A 10 12.41 -25.62 15.73
C LEU A 10 13.83 -26.11 15.40
N ALA A 11 14.16 -27.38 15.62
CA ALA A 11 15.50 -27.91 15.35
C ALA A 11 15.88 -27.90 13.84
N GLY A 12 14.92 -27.64 12.94
CA GLY A 12 15.15 -27.52 11.50
C GLY A 12 14.96 -26.12 10.88
N ALA A 13 14.47 -25.12 11.62
CA ALA A 13 14.09 -23.80 11.08
C ALA A 13 14.88 -22.62 11.71
N ALA A 14 15.81 -22.91 12.60
CA ALA A 14 16.56 -21.90 13.36
C ALA A 14 17.87 -21.50 12.67
N SER A 15 17.81 -20.76 11.54
CA SER A 15 18.95 -19.92 11.13
C SER A 15 18.56 -18.88 10.08
N ALA A 16 18.01 -17.74 10.53
CA ALA A 16 18.13 -16.43 9.85
C ALA A 16 17.48 -15.28 10.66
N ALA A 17 16.35 -15.53 11.34
CA ALA A 17 15.54 -14.47 11.94
C ALA A 17 15.86 -14.11 13.41
N HIS A 18 16.62 -14.95 14.12
CA HIS A 18 16.84 -14.81 15.57
C HIS A 18 17.61 -13.52 16.01
N PRO A 19 18.66 -13.05 15.30
CA PRO A 19 19.37 -11.85 15.75
C PRO A 19 18.56 -10.56 15.55
N TYR A 20 17.67 -10.49 14.54
CA TYR A 20 16.90 -9.29 14.22
C TYR A 20 15.75 -9.01 15.22
N LEU A 21 15.12 -10.07 15.73
CA LEU A 21 14.12 -9.96 16.81
C LEU A 21 14.78 -9.53 18.13
N ASP A 22 15.96 -10.08 18.44
CA ASP A 22 16.72 -9.71 19.64
C ASP A 22 17.22 -8.26 19.60
N GLU A 23 17.59 -7.74 18.42
CA GLU A 23 18.03 -6.36 18.23
C GLU A 23 16.86 -5.36 18.30
N ALA A 24 15.68 -5.72 17.77
CA ALA A 24 14.46 -4.95 17.96
C ALA A 24 13.95 -4.98 19.42
N MET A 25 14.15 -6.09 20.15
CA MET A 25 13.77 -6.22 21.56
C MET A 25 14.70 -5.47 22.51
N ARG A 26 15.94 -5.16 22.13
CA ARG A 26 16.91 -4.45 22.97
C ARG A 26 16.91 -2.94 22.71
N GLY A 27 15.75 -2.30 22.74
CA GLY A 27 15.55 -0.84 22.61
C GLY A 27 16.27 0.06 23.64
N GLU A 28 17.41 -0.36 24.21
CA GLU A 28 18.33 0.45 24.99
C GLU A 28 19.59 0.75 24.16
N ARG A 29 19.66 1.97 23.61
CA ARG A 29 20.89 2.51 23.01
C ARG A 29 22.01 2.53 24.04
N LYS A 30 23.18 1.99 23.68
CA LYS A 30 24.47 2.54 24.13
C LYS A 30 25.13 3.28 22.96
N TYR A 31 25.25 4.60 23.12
CA TYR A 31 26.13 5.44 22.32
C TYR A 31 27.60 5.02 22.50
N GLY A 32 28.36 5.00 21.41
CA GLY A 32 29.81 5.18 21.44
C GLY A 32 30.60 4.15 20.63
N GLY A 33 31.23 4.62 19.55
CA GLY A 33 32.31 3.89 18.88
C GLY A 33 32.43 4.25 17.40
N VAL A 34 33.36 5.15 17.07
CA VAL A 34 33.80 5.43 15.70
C VAL A 34 34.46 4.16 15.14
N ALA A 35 33.90 3.59 14.08
CA ALA A 35 34.53 2.48 13.35
C ALA A 35 35.38 3.05 12.20
N VAL A 36 36.64 2.62 12.18
CA VAL A 36 37.69 2.97 11.22
C VAL A 36 37.38 2.33 9.86
N TYR A 37 37.69 3.04 8.78
CA TYR A 37 37.56 2.59 7.40
C TYR A 37 38.49 1.39 7.12
N ASP A 38 37.91 0.23 6.81
CA ASP A 38 38.56 -0.83 6.04
C ASP A 38 37.94 -0.83 4.64
N GLU A 39 38.75 -0.68 3.59
CA GLU A 39 38.33 -0.96 2.22
C GLU A 39 38.22 -2.47 2.02
N PRO A 40 37.07 -3.01 1.56
CA PRO A 40 37.01 -4.39 1.14
C PRO A 40 37.28 -4.52 -0.37
N GLU A 41 38.40 -5.15 -0.73
CA GLU A 41 38.50 -5.93 -1.97
C GLU A 41 37.51 -7.10 -1.86
N TRP A 42 36.27 -6.89 -2.32
CA TRP A 42 35.27 -7.94 -2.42
C TRP A 42 35.00 -8.23 -3.89
N GLU A 43 35.37 -9.41 -4.37
CA GLU A 43 34.75 -9.98 -5.57
C GLU A 43 33.37 -10.50 -5.17
N PRO A 44 32.27 -9.99 -5.76
CA PRO A 44 30.95 -10.53 -5.53
C PRO A 44 30.89 -12.00 -5.94
N SER A 45 30.72 -12.92 -4.99
CA SER A 45 30.17 -14.22 -5.33
C SER A 45 28.73 -14.00 -5.80
N PHE A 46 28.43 -14.40 -7.04
CA PHE A 46 27.06 -14.39 -7.56
C PHE A 46 26.24 -15.47 -6.84
N ASP A 47 25.58 -15.08 -5.75
CA ASP A 47 24.56 -15.89 -5.09
C ASP A 47 23.18 -15.31 -5.45
N ASP A 48 22.38 -16.14 -6.12
CA ASP A 48 21.09 -15.76 -6.70
C ASP A 48 20.00 -15.75 -5.60
N SER A 49 20.22 -14.90 -4.59
CA SER A 49 19.56 -14.92 -3.28
C SER A 49 18.09 -14.47 -3.30
N SER A 50 17.47 -14.37 -4.47
CA SER A 50 16.09 -13.89 -4.64
C SER A 50 15.36 -14.61 -5.78
N ALA A 51 15.56 -15.93 -5.91
CA ALA A 51 14.76 -16.73 -6.83
C ALA A 51 13.26 -16.59 -6.49
N PRO A 52 12.36 -16.52 -7.50
CA PRO A 52 10.92 -16.56 -7.26
C PRO A 52 10.56 -17.86 -6.52
N TYR A 53 9.43 -17.89 -5.83
CA TYR A 53 9.03 -19.06 -5.02
C TYR A 53 9.08 -20.37 -5.83
N ARG A 54 9.95 -21.31 -5.39
CA ARG A 54 10.25 -22.59 -6.06
C ARG A 54 10.73 -22.46 -7.51
N GLY A 55 11.28 -21.32 -7.89
CA GLY A 55 11.90 -21.10 -9.18
C GLY A 55 13.29 -21.74 -9.25
N PHE A 56 13.69 -22.12 -10.45
CA PHE A 56 15.05 -22.54 -10.76
C PHE A 56 15.61 -21.67 -11.90
N ARG A 57 16.91 -21.41 -11.85
CA ARG A 57 17.62 -20.67 -12.89
C ARG A 57 17.71 -21.53 -14.15
N ILE A 58 17.28 -21.00 -15.29
CA ILE A 58 17.42 -21.68 -16.58
C ILE A 58 18.89 -21.64 -16.99
N SER A 59 19.43 -22.74 -17.52
CA SER A 59 20.79 -22.78 -18.05
C SER A 59 20.92 -21.87 -19.27
N ARG A 60 22.00 -21.08 -19.31
CA ARG A 60 22.26 -20.09 -20.38
C ARG A 60 23.17 -20.60 -21.49
N GLU A 61 23.69 -21.83 -21.37
CA GLU A 61 24.71 -22.39 -22.26
C GLU A 61 24.37 -22.31 -23.75
N ASN A 62 23.07 -22.40 -24.08
CA ASN A 62 22.58 -22.41 -25.45
C ASN A 62 21.83 -21.13 -25.84
N TRP A 63 21.74 -20.12 -24.97
CA TRP A 63 20.93 -18.94 -25.26
C TRP A 63 21.46 -18.14 -26.43
N GLU A 64 20.55 -17.56 -27.20
CA GLU A 64 20.86 -16.51 -28.15
C GLU A 64 20.35 -15.18 -27.62
N VAL A 65 21.19 -14.14 -27.64
CA VAL A 65 20.84 -12.80 -27.16
C VAL A 65 20.97 -11.78 -28.26
N THR A 66 20.01 -10.86 -28.32
CA THR A 66 20.00 -9.73 -29.25
C THR A 66 19.77 -8.44 -28.48
N CYS A 67 20.63 -7.45 -28.71
CA CYS A 67 20.56 -6.15 -28.07
C CYS A 67 20.25 -5.06 -29.10
N THR A 68 19.63 -3.95 -28.67
CA THR A 68 19.30 -2.82 -29.57
C THR A 68 20.53 -2.18 -30.19
N SER A 69 21.63 -2.10 -29.44
CA SER A 69 22.92 -1.60 -29.90
C SER A 69 24.04 -2.12 -29.01
N GLU A 70 25.26 -2.11 -29.54
CA GLU A 70 26.45 -2.64 -28.86
C GLU A 70 27.57 -1.60 -28.92
N TYR A 71 27.93 -1.06 -27.75
CA TYR A 71 29.24 -0.45 -27.53
C TYR A 71 30.22 -1.51 -27.02
N SER A 72 29.75 -2.37 -26.10
CA SER A 72 30.35 -3.68 -25.81
C SER A 72 29.38 -4.80 -26.20
N GLN A 73 29.89 -6.03 -26.34
CA GLN A 73 29.13 -7.14 -26.92
C GLN A 73 27.93 -7.53 -26.05
N CYS A 74 26.79 -7.79 -26.69
CA CYS A 74 25.55 -8.20 -26.00
C CYS A 74 25.74 -9.50 -25.19
N LYS A 75 26.57 -10.42 -25.71
CA LYS A 75 26.88 -11.71 -25.06
C LYS A 75 27.52 -11.58 -23.67
N PHE A 76 28.15 -10.45 -23.37
CA PHE A 76 28.74 -10.22 -22.05
C PHE A 76 27.70 -10.12 -20.95
N ALA A 77 26.41 -9.95 -21.27
CA ALA A 77 25.35 -10.03 -20.28
C ALA A 77 25.03 -11.47 -19.81
N ILE A 78 25.57 -12.51 -20.44
CA ILE A 78 25.23 -13.92 -20.15
C ILE A 78 26.46 -14.82 -20.02
N ASP A 79 27.67 -14.26 -19.93
CA ASP A 79 28.92 -15.02 -20.01
C ASP A 79 29.34 -15.66 -18.67
N GLY A 80 28.63 -15.36 -17.57
CA GLY A 80 28.93 -15.95 -16.26
C GLY A 80 29.95 -15.18 -15.46
N THR A 81 30.35 -13.99 -15.91
CA THR A 81 31.35 -13.18 -15.23
C THR A 81 30.79 -11.82 -14.84
N SER A 82 30.99 -11.42 -13.58
CA SER A 82 30.51 -10.11 -13.08
C SER A 82 31.36 -8.95 -13.58
N THR A 83 32.58 -9.22 -14.07
CA THR A 83 33.58 -8.22 -14.47
C THR A 83 33.48 -7.77 -15.92
N THR A 84 32.75 -8.50 -16.77
CA THR A 84 32.34 -8.04 -18.11
C THR A 84 30.94 -7.45 -18.03
N SER A 85 30.55 -6.68 -19.06
CA SER A 85 29.19 -6.16 -19.18
C SER A 85 28.84 -5.87 -20.62
N TRP A 86 27.60 -6.13 -21.01
CA TRP A 86 26.99 -5.46 -22.16
C TRP A 86 26.80 -3.98 -21.83
N ARG A 87 27.03 -3.13 -22.84
CA ARG A 87 26.77 -1.70 -22.81
C ARG A 87 26.17 -1.29 -24.14
N SER A 88 25.02 -0.63 -24.09
CA SER A 88 24.40 -0.05 -25.28
C SER A 88 25.14 1.20 -25.76
N GLN A 89 24.95 1.55 -27.03
CA GLN A 89 25.32 2.88 -27.52
C GLN A 89 24.38 3.92 -26.94
N SER A 90 24.84 5.18 -26.84
CA SER A 90 23.96 6.26 -26.44
C SER A 90 22.84 6.48 -27.48
N ALA A 91 21.58 6.49 -27.05
CA ALA A 91 20.43 6.68 -27.92
C ALA A 91 19.32 7.50 -27.26
N THR A 92 18.38 8.00 -28.08
CA THR A 92 17.17 8.69 -27.62
C THR A 92 15.95 7.77 -27.49
N GLY A 93 15.97 6.59 -28.12
CA GLY A 93 14.95 5.56 -27.98
C GLY A 93 15.33 4.44 -27.01
N ALA A 94 14.35 3.66 -26.56
CA ALA A 94 14.53 2.61 -25.56
C ALA A 94 15.63 1.59 -25.91
N HIS A 95 16.29 1.07 -24.88
CA HIS A 95 17.29 0.01 -24.97
C HIS A 95 16.67 -1.34 -24.62
N ASN A 96 16.94 -2.36 -25.43
CA ASN A 96 16.32 -3.67 -25.21
C ASN A 96 17.39 -4.76 -25.28
N ILE A 97 17.20 -5.79 -24.48
CA ILE A 97 17.85 -7.10 -24.63
C ILE A 97 16.75 -8.15 -24.77
N SER A 98 16.81 -8.95 -25.84
CA SER A 98 15.91 -10.09 -26.07
C SER A 98 16.71 -11.38 -26.01
N ILE A 99 16.17 -12.38 -25.32
CA ILE A 99 16.80 -13.67 -25.04
C ILE A 99 15.93 -14.76 -25.65
N ASP A 100 16.50 -15.59 -26.53
CA ASP A 100 15.93 -16.87 -26.95
C ASP A 100 16.46 -17.96 -26.01
N LEU A 101 15.55 -18.54 -25.21
CA LEU A 101 15.86 -19.59 -24.25
C LEU A 101 16.11 -20.96 -24.92
N GLN A 102 15.93 -21.06 -26.24
CA GLN A 102 15.99 -22.26 -27.09
C GLN A 102 14.94 -23.34 -26.83
N ASP A 103 14.23 -23.26 -25.71
CA ASP A 103 13.11 -24.15 -25.37
C ASP A 103 12.00 -23.34 -24.68
N GLN A 104 10.81 -23.93 -24.56
CA GLN A 104 9.71 -23.35 -23.83
C GLN A 104 9.83 -23.66 -22.34
N TYR A 105 9.69 -22.62 -21.51
CA TYR A 105 9.70 -22.71 -20.06
C TYR A 105 8.49 -22.00 -19.46
N ALA A 106 8.08 -22.38 -18.25
CA ALA A 106 7.18 -21.58 -17.43
C ALA A 106 7.98 -20.47 -16.74
N VAL A 107 8.36 -19.45 -17.51
CA VAL A 107 9.19 -18.32 -17.07
C VAL A 107 8.47 -17.54 -15.98
N SER A 108 9.19 -17.19 -14.92
CA SER A 108 8.63 -16.57 -13.71
C SER A 108 9.45 -15.41 -13.15
N ALA A 109 10.69 -15.20 -13.60
CA ALA A 109 11.41 -13.97 -13.29
C ALA A 109 12.55 -13.66 -14.26
N VAL A 110 12.93 -12.39 -14.29
CA VAL A 110 14.18 -11.89 -14.85
C VAL A 110 15.00 -11.26 -13.73
N VAL A 111 16.27 -11.64 -13.65
CA VAL A 111 17.24 -11.14 -12.68
C VAL A 111 18.35 -10.42 -13.42
N VAL A 112 18.66 -9.18 -13.01
CA VAL A 112 19.70 -8.34 -13.63
C VAL A 112 20.74 -7.95 -12.59
N LEU A 113 22.01 -8.25 -12.87
CA LEU A 113 23.17 -7.71 -12.18
C LEU A 113 23.65 -6.47 -12.95
N PRO A 114 23.60 -5.27 -12.36
CA PRO A 114 24.15 -4.08 -12.99
C PRO A 114 25.69 -4.16 -13.09
N PRO A 115 26.31 -3.34 -13.97
CA PRO A 115 27.77 -3.31 -14.09
C PRO A 115 28.47 -2.94 -12.77
N VAL A 116 29.33 -3.83 -12.27
CA VAL A 116 29.94 -3.70 -10.93
C VAL A 116 30.98 -2.58 -10.82
N ASN A 117 31.60 -2.17 -11.93
CA ASN A 117 32.69 -1.19 -11.96
C ASN A 117 32.22 0.25 -12.25
N LEU A 118 30.93 0.54 -12.06
CA LEU A 118 30.42 1.89 -12.31
C LEU A 118 30.82 2.83 -11.18
N GLN A 119 31.71 3.79 -11.48
CA GLN A 119 32.03 4.91 -10.58
C GLN A 119 30.85 5.90 -10.40
N SER A 120 29.73 5.72 -11.13
CA SER A 120 28.56 6.60 -11.10
C SER A 120 27.29 5.82 -11.40
N GLU A 121 26.12 6.32 -11.00
CA GLU A 121 24.80 5.73 -11.32
C GLU A 121 24.49 5.62 -12.82
N LYS A 122 25.30 6.22 -13.70
CA LYS A 122 25.10 6.21 -15.15
C LYS A 122 25.12 4.78 -15.71
N GLY A 123 24.09 4.43 -16.47
CA GLY A 123 23.98 3.14 -17.12
C GLY A 123 23.15 2.11 -16.36
N LEU A 124 22.71 2.44 -15.14
CA LEU A 124 21.80 1.58 -14.38
C LEU A 124 20.41 1.56 -15.01
N ILE A 125 19.81 0.38 -15.07
CA ILE A 125 18.40 0.26 -15.45
C ILE A 125 17.58 0.54 -14.21
N THR A 126 16.84 1.65 -14.22
CA THR A 126 15.88 2.00 -13.16
C THR A 126 14.48 1.69 -13.65
N GLU A 127 14.00 2.43 -14.64
CA GLU A 127 12.72 2.17 -15.30
C GLU A 127 12.86 1.01 -16.28
N HIS A 128 11.89 0.10 -16.27
CA HIS A 128 11.93 -1.07 -17.14
C HIS A 128 10.55 -1.69 -17.36
N ALA A 129 10.50 -2.57 -18.35
CA ALA A 129 9.36 -3.44 -18.64
C ALA A 129 9.84 -4.79 -19.19
N ILE A 130 9.20 -5.88 -18.75
CA ILE A 130 9.46 -7.25 -19.19
C ILE A 130 8.33 -7.74 -20.07
N TYR A 131 8.69 -8.31 -21.22
CA TYR A 131 7.76 -8.94 -22.16
C TYR A 131 8.18 -10.38 -22.42
N VAL A 132 7.22 -11.24 -22.74
CA VAL A 132 7.46 -12.65 -23.05
C VAL A 132 6.77 -13.06 -24.35
N SER A 133 7.33 -14.04 -25.05
CA SER A 133 6.79 -14.54 -26.32
C SER A 133 7.12 -16.03 -26.53
N ASN A 134 6.34 -16.71 -27.36
CA ASN A 134 6.62 -18.08 -27.80
C ASN A 134 7.19 -18.15 -29.22
N ASP A 135 7.11 -17.06 -30.00
CA ASP A 135 7.42 -17.02 -31.44
C ASP A 135 8.36 -15.86 -31.85
N ASN A 136 8.75 -14.98 -30.91
CA ASN A 136 9.53 -13.76 -31.14
C ASN A 136 8.82 -12.68 -31.98
N GLU A 137 7.57 -12.91 -32.37
CA GLU A 137 6.76 -11.99 -33.18
C GLU A 137 5.64 -11.36 -32.34
N SER A 138 4.89 -12.23 -31.65
CA SER A 138 3.76 -11.87 -30.79
C SER A 138 4.24 -11.76 -29.34
N TRP A 139 4.24 -10.54 -28.80
CA TRP A 139 4.71 -10.27 -27.44
C TRP A 139 3.55 -10.06 -26.47
N THR A 140 3.57 -10.80 -25.36
CA THR A 140 2.68 -10.61 -24.23
C THR A 140 3.39 -9.74 -23.18
N GLY A 141 2.69 -8.71 -22.68
CA GLY A 141 3.18 -7.89 -21.58
C GLY A 141 2.83 -6.41 -21.71
N PRO A 142 3.41 -5.57 -20.82
CA PRO A 142 4.43 -5.95 -19.85
C PRO A 142 3.89 -6.92 -18.79
N VAL A 143 4.59 -8.03 -18.54
CA VAL A 143 4.25 -8.99 -17.47
C VAL A 143 4.77 -8.52 -16.11
N ALA A 144 5.84 -7.72 -16.13
CA ALA A 144 6.36 -6.93 -15.03
C ALA A 144 6.83 -5.59 -15.58
N TYR A 145 6.65 -4.51 -14.82
CA TYR A 145 7.19 -3.19 -15.15
C TYR A 145 7.39 -2.38 -13.87
N GLY A 146 8.21 -1.34 -13.93
CA GLY A 146 8.28 -0.39 -12.84
C GLY A 146 9.64 0.26 -12.72
N MET A 147 10.07 0.48 -11.49
CA MET A 147 11.31 1.16 -11.16
C MET A 147 12.11 0.37 -10.14
N TRP A 148 13.31 -0.05 -10.52
CA TRP A 148 14.28 -0.64 -9.61
C TRP A 148 15.04 0.41 -8.79
N PRO A 149 15.59 0.04 -7.61
CA PRO A 149 16.47 0.92 -6.85
C PRO A 149 17.67 1.39 -7.66
N ASN A 150 18.20 2.57 -7.32
CA ASN A 150 19.38 3.16 -7.95
C ASN A 150 20.65 2.78 -7.19
N THR A 151 20.98 1.49 -7.20
CA THR A 151 22.17 0.91 -6.55
C THR A 151 22.91 -0.03 -7.52
N ASN A 152 24.00 -0.65 -7.11
CA ASN A 152 24.67 -1.70 -7.87
C ASN A 152 24.24 -3.13 -7.46
N ARG A 153 23.25 -3.26 -6.56
CA ARG A 153 22.72 -4.57 -6.16
C ARG A 153 21.97 -5.25 -7.31
N GLN A 154 21.84 -6.58 -7.22
CA GLN A 154 20.99 -7.37 -8.09
C GLN A 154 19.55 -6.84 -8.11
N ARG A 155 18.87 -7.02 -9.25
CA ARG A 155 17.49 -6.63 -9.51
C ARG A 155 16.67 -7.83 -9.90
N LEU A 156 15.43 -7.85 -9.45
CA LEU A 156 14.45 -8.89 -9.74
C LEU A 156 13.22 -8.24 -10.34
N ALA A 157 12.74 -8.81 -11.43
CA ALA A 157 11.38 -8.63 -11.93
C ALA A 157 10.71 -10.00 -11.95
N ALA A 158 9.96 -10.31 -10.90
CA ALA A 158 9.21 -11.55 -10.78
C ALA A 158 7.80 -11.39 -11.38
N PHE A 159 7.19 -12.48 -11.84
CA PHE A 159 5.81 -12.48 -12.34
C PHE A 159 5.21 -13.88 -12.26
N GLU A 160 3.89 -13.97 -12.46
CA GLU A 160 3.21 -15.27 -12.49
C GLU A 160 3.85 -16.19 -13.54
N PRO A 161 4.09 -17.48 -13.26
CA PRO A 161 4.73 -18.39 -14.21
C PRO A 161 3.95 -18.52 -15.53
N ILE A 162 4.55 -18.07 -16.64
CA ILE A 162 3.95 -18.01 -17.97
C ILE A 162 4.79 -18.83 -18.96
N SER A 163 4.12 -19.58 -19.84
CA SER A 163 4.79 -20.34 -20.91
C SER A 163 5.40 -19.39 -21.94
N ALA A 164 6.73 -19.40 -22.05
CA ALA A 164 7.48 -18.56 -22.97
C ALA A 164 8.80 -19.23 -23.41
N ARG A 165 9.26 -18.91 -24.62
CA ARG A 165 10.60 -19.21 -25.12
C ARG A 165 11.47 -17.96 -25.22
N TYR A 166 10.85 -16.81 -25.46
CA TYR A 166 11.51 -15.53 -25.63
C TYR A 166 11.19 -14.60 -24.46
N VAL A 167 12.21 -13.91 -23.96
CA VAL A 167 12.08 -12.90 -22.91
C VAL A 167 12.73 -11.61 -23.40
N ARG A 168 12.09 -10.47 -23.18
CA ARG A 168 12.62 -9.14 -23.54
C ARG A 168 12.53 -8.20 -22.35
N LEU A 169 13.68 -7.66 -21.97
CA LEU A 169 13.79 -6.52 -21.06
C LEU A 169 13.90 -5.24 -21.90
N VAL A 170 13.03 -4.28 -21.63
CA VAL A 170 13.01 -2.95 -22.25
C VAL A 170 13.30 -1.91 -21.18
N ALA A 171 14.34 -1.11 -21.39
CA ALA A 171 14.75 0.01 -20.54
C ALA A 171 14.53 1.33 -21.30
N PRO A 172 13.57 2.18 -20.89
CA PRO A 172 13.37 3.49 -21.49
C PRO A 172 14.59 4.42 -21.34
N THR A 173 14.73 5.38 -22.24
CA THR A 173 15.83 6.39 -22.21
C THR A 173 15.66 7.48 -21.16
N SER A 174 14.50 7.54 -20.49
CA SER A 174 14.30 8.39 -19.30
C SER A 174 15.28 8.05 -18.19
N SER A 175 15.76 6.80 -18.11
CA SER A 175 16.79 6.38 -17.14
C SER A 175 18.15 7.00 -17.46
N HIS A 176 18.75 6.64 -18.59
CA HIS A 176 20.06 7.16 -19.03
C HIS A 176 20.20 7.08 -20.56
N ALA A 177 21.14 7.84 -21.11
CA ALA A 177 21.44 7.82 -22.55
C ALA A 177 21.90 6.43 -23.04
N TRP A 178 22.54 5.63 -22.18
CA TRP A 178 22.96 4.25 -22.43
C TRP A 178 22.65 3.40 -21.19
N VAL A 179 22.58 2.08 -21.35
CA VAL A 179 22.41 1.11 -20.25
C VAL A 179 23.50 0.06 -20.28
N GLY A 180 23.78 -0.56 -19.14
CA GLY A 180 24.67 -1.71 -19.06
C GLY A 180 24.11 -2.82 -18.19
N ILE A 181 24.53 -4.05 -18.48
CA ILE A 181 24.19 -5.26 -17.75
C ILE A 181 25.44 -6.12 -17.63
N SER A 182 25.87 -6.42 -16.40
CA SER A 182 26.92 -7.43 -16.18
C SER A 182 26.36 -8.81 -16.43
N GLU A 183 25.26 -9.17 -15.77
CA GLU A 183 24.67 -10.50 -15.92
C GLU A 183 23.14 -10.41 -15.95
N ILE A 184 22.50 -11.18 -16.83
CA ILE A 184 21.06 -11.41 -16.86
C ILE A 184 20.78 -12.90 -16.71
N ASN A 185 19.81 -13.21 -15.85
CA ASN A 185 19.34 -14.56 -15.58
C ASN A 185 17.82 -14.61 -15.73
N VAL A 186 17.30 -15.76 -16.15
CA VAL A 186 15.88 -16.03 -16.32
C VAL A 186 15.56 -17.24 -15.49
N PHE A 187 14.49 -17.11 -14.71
CA PHE A 187 13.98 -18.16 -13.85
C PHE A 187 12.72 -18.76 -14.43
N ALA A 188 12.53 -20.05 -14.18
CA ALA A 188 11.31 -20.76 -14.48
C ALA A 188 10.82 -21.55 -13.27
N ASN A 189 9.53 -21.88 -13.30
CA ASN A 189 8.93 -22.85 -12.40
C ASN A 189 8.66 -24.16 -13.16
N LEU A 190 8.47 -25.26 -12.44
CA LEU A 190 8.07 -26.55 -13.03
C LEU A 190 6.58 -26.59 -13.43
N TYR A 191 5.88 -25.46 -13.31
CA TYR A 191 4.46 -25.34 -13.53
C TYR A 191 4.10 -23.92 -14.00
N THR A 192 3.04 -23.82 -14.79
CA THR A 192 2.32 -22.56 -15.01
C THR A 192 1.16 -22.44 -14.04
N ILE A 193 0.61 -21.24 -13.89
CA ILE A 193 -0.64 -21.02 -13.17
C ILE A 193 -1.73 -20.69 -14.20
N PRO A 194 -2.61 -21.65 -14.55
CA PRO A 194 -3.71 -21.40 -15.47
C PRO A 194 -4.62 -20.30 -14.92
N GLN A 195 -4.96 -19.33 -15.76
CA GLN A 195 -5.86 -18.25 -15.39
C GLN A 195 -7.32 -18.75 -15.43
N ASP A 196 -8.06 -18.57 -14.34
CA ASP A 196 -9.50 -18.77 -14.27
C ASP A 196 -10.20 -17.41 -14.05
N PRO A 197 -10.69 -16.76 -15.12
CA PRO A 197 -11.35 -15.45 -15.03
C PRO A 197 -12.53 -15.41 -14.06
N SER A 198 -13.20 -16.54 -13.79
CA SER A 198 -14.30 -16.62 -12.83
C SER A 198 -13.84 -16.42 -11.38
N ARG A 199 -12.53 -16.57 -11.12
CA ARG A 199 -11.86 -16.41 -9.84
C ARG A 199 -10.92 -15.20 -9.80
N GLY A 200 -10.96 -14.36 -10.84
CA GLY A 200 -10.07 -13.20 -11.00
C GLY A 200 -8.72 -13.58 -11.59
N VAL A 201 -7.92 -12.56 -11.92
CA VAL A 201 -6.63 -12.74 -12.60
C VAL A 201 -5.57 -11.89 -11.89
N TRP A 202 -4.39 -12.48 -11.70
CA TRP A 202 -3.20 -11.79 -11.18
C TRP A 202 -2.33 -11.28 -12.32
N GLY A 203 -1.71 -10.12 -12.10
CA GLY A 203 -0.78 -9.48 -13.01
C GLY A 203 -1.33 -8.17 -13.58
N PRO A 204 -0.44 -7.29 -14.08
CA PRO A 204 1.02 -7.44 -14.09
C PRO A 204 1.66 -7.26 -12.70
N THR A 205 2.95 -7.60 -12.59
CA THR A 205 3.80 -7.19 -11.46
C THR A 205 4.25 -5.74 -11.65
N ILE A 206 4.30 -5.00 -10.55
CA ILE A 206 4.80 -3.64 -10.43
C ILE A 206 6.10 -3.71 -9.61
N ASP A 207 7.24 -3.52 -10.26
CA ASP A 207 8.54 -3.47 -9.59
C ASP A 207 8.74 -2.09 -8.96
N LEU A 208 9.16 -2.07 -7.69
CA LEU A 208 9.21 -0.89 -6.84
C LEU A 208 10.63 -0.60 -6.34
N PRO A 209 10.99 0.68 -6.16
CA PRO A 209 12.32 1.07 -5.71
C PRO A 209 12.46 1.06 -4.17
N VAL A 210 11.47 0.51 -3.48
CA VAL A 210 11.36 0.32 -2.02
C VAL A 210 10.57 -0.96 -1.74
N VAL A 211 10.76 -1.57 -0.57
CA VAL A 211 9.87 -2.61 -0.03
C VAL A 211 8.67 -1.91 0.64
N PRO A 212 7.46 -1.97 0.07
CA PRO A 212 6.34 -1.18 0.57
C PRO A 212 5.68 -1.82 1.81
N ALA A 213 6.16 -1.46 3.00
CA ALA A 213 5.55 -1.87 4.28
C ALA A 213 4.32 -1.03 4.69
N ALA A 214 4.11 0.09 3.99
CA ALA A 214 2.95 0.94 4.14
C ALA A 214 2.52 1.51 2.78
N ALA A 215 1.22 1.70 2.60
CA ALA A 215 0.65 2.31 1.41
C ALA A 215 -0.58 3.13 1.73
N ALA A 216 -0.86 4.17 0.95
CA ALA A 216 -2.07 4.96 1.06
C ALA A 216 -2.45 5.61 -0.27
N GLN A 217 -3.76 5.73 -0.49
CA GLN A 217 -4.31 6.42 -1.64
C GLN A 217 -4.19 7.93 -1.46
N GLU A 218 -3.79 8.60 -2.52
CA GLU A 218 -3.82 10.05 -2.62
C GLU A 218 -5.17 10.55 -3.10
N ALA A 219 -5.49 11.82 -2.84
CA ALA A 219 -6.74 12.42 -3.31
C ALA A 219 -6.89 12.42 -4.85
N GLY A 220 -5.78 12.30 -5.59
CA GLY A 220 -5.74 12.14 -7.05
C GLY A 220 -5.92 10.70 -7.55
N GLY A 221 -5.98 9.72 -6.64
CA GLY A 221 -6.15 8.31 -6.94
C GLY A 221 -4.85 7.55 -7.24
N GLN A 222 -3.70 8.21 -7.20
CA GLN A 222 -2.40 7.53 -7.14
C GLN A 222 -2.25 6.79 -5.80
N ILE A 223 -1.40 5.77 -5.79
CA ILE A 223 -1.07 5.03 -4.57
C ILE A 223 0.36 5.38 -4.19
N MET A 224 0.51 5.98 -3.01
CA MET A 224 1.80 6.20 -2.38
C MET A 224 2.17 4.97 -1.56
N LEU A 225 3.41 4.52 -1.67
CA LEU A 225 3.96 3.40 -0.92
C LEU A 225 5.26 3.83 -0.27
N TRP A 226 5.56 3.31 0.92
CA TRP A 226 6.80 3.66 1.61
C TRP A 226 7.32 2.54 2.50
N SER A 227 8.61 2.67 2.79
CA SER A 227 9.38 1.76 3.62
C SER A 227 9.71 2.44 4.97
N SER A 228 10.94 2.89 5.14
CA SER A 228 11.50 3.57 6.31
C SER A 228 12.55 4.57 5.83
N TRP A 229 13.60 4.84 6.62
CA TRP A 229 14.74 5.64 6.19
C TRP A 229 15.53 5.02 5.03
N GLY A 230 15.51 3.68 4.92
CA GLY A 230 16.05 2.90 3.82
C GLY A 230 14.95 2.34 2.92
N ASP A 231 15.33 1.86 1.74
CA ASP A 231 14.44 1.20 0.79
C ASP A 231 14.06 -0.23 1.22
N ASP A 232 14.93 -0.95 1.94
CA ASP A 232 14.67 -2.30 2.48
C ASP A 232 14.87 -2.47 3.99
N GLN A 233 15.19 -1.42 4.74
CA GLN A 233 15.52 -1.56 6.17
C GLN A 233 14.93 -0.45 7.02
N PHE A 234 14.57 -0.82 8.24
CA PHE A 234 14.09 0.11 9.27
C PHE A 234 14.97 0.15 10.53
N HIS A 235 15.75 -0.90 10.80
CA HIS A 235 16.60 -0.97 11.98
C HIS A 235 17.73 0.06 11.93
N SER A 236 18.29 0.40 13.09
CA SER A 236 19.39 1.36 13.22
C SER A 236 19.14 2.69 12.49
N SER A 237 17.87 3.11 12.45
CA SER A 237 17.48 4.32 11.75
C SER A 237 18.23 5.55 12.28
N PRO A 238 18.84 6.36 11.40
CA PRO A 238 19.35 7.67 11.78
C PRO A 238 18.20 8.66 12.09
N GLY A 239 16.95 8.28 11.85
CA GLY A 239 15.77 9.14 11.92
C GLY A 239 15.68 10.12 10.75
N GLY A 240 14.63 10.94 10.75
CA GLY A 240 14.61 12.16 9.95
C GLY A 240 14.23 12.02 8.47
N LYS A 241 14.04 10.80 7.94
CA LYS A 241 13.71 10.60 6.52
C LYS A 241 12.88 9.36 6.24
N THR A 242 12.14 9.38 5.13
CA THR A 242 11.35 8.26 4.63
C THR A 242 11.53 8.08 3.12
N ALA A 243 11.85 6.86 2.67
CA ALA A 243 11.90 6.47 1.26
C ALA A 243 10.51 6.03 0.78
N MET A 244 10.09 6.57 -0.37
CA MET A 244 8.75 6.41 -0.92
C MET A 244 8.79 6.07 -2.41
N ALA A 245 7.74 5.38 -2.85
CA ALA A 245 7.37 5.21 -4.23
C ALA A 245 5.93 5.71 -4.46
N ARG A 246 5.61 6.08 -5.70
CA ARG A 246 4.24 6.36 -6.14
C ARG A 246 3.95 5.52 -7.36
N TRP A 247 2.78 4.88 -7.37
CA TRP A 247 2.22 4.21 -8.54
C TRP A 247 1.01 4.98 -9.06
N ASP A 248 1.01 5.32 -10.35
CA ASP A 248 -0.17 5.85 -11.06
C ASP A 248 -0.76 4.78 -11.96
N TYR A 249 -1.93 4.27 -11.58
CA TYR A 249 -2.65 3.22 -12.29
C TYR A 249 -3.12 3.63 -13.70
N ARG A 250 -3.15 4.92 -14.04
CA ARG A 250 -3.60 5.38 -15.37
C ARG A 250 -2.48 5.39 -16.39
N THR A 251 -1.29 5.79 -15.96
CA THR A 251 -0.11 5.90 -16.81
C THR A 251 0.80 4.68 -16.70
N HIS A 252 0.55 3.80 -15.73
CA HIS A 252 1.40 2.63 -15.43
C HIS A 252 2.85 3.06 -15.16
N THR A 253 3.02 4.11 -14.35
CA THR A 253 4.34 4.66 -14.00
C THR A 253 4.59 4.52 -12.51
N VAL A 254 5.85 4.18 -12.18
CA VAL A 254 6.37 4.17 -10.81
C VAL A 254 7.40 5.27 -10.69
N THR A 255 7.36 6.03 -9.61
CA THR A 255 8.33 7.09 -9.34
C THR A 255 8.85 7.01 -7.90
N LYS A 256 10.12 7.39 -7.64
CA LYS A 256 10.75 7.43 -6.29
C LYS A 256 10.87 8.84 -5.68
N ARG A 257 10.61 8.97 -4.37
CA ARG A 257 10.83 10.20 -3.57
C ARG A 257 11.44 9.86 -2.22
N VAL A 258 12.27 10.75 -1.68
CA VAL A 258 12.71 10.69 -0.29
C VAL A 258 12.19 11.95 0.42
N VAL A 259 11.48 11.75 1.52
CA VAL A 259 10.92 12.84 2.34
C VAL A 259 11.82 13.05 3.53
N THR A 260 12.38 14.25 3.66
CA THR A 260 13.25 14.65 4.79
C THR A 260 12.71 15.88 5.52
N ASN A 261 11.91 16.70 4.84
CA ASN A 261 11.49 18.02 5.32
C ASN A 261 10.55 17.95 6.54
N THR A 262 10.01 16.78 6.87
CA THR A 262 9.22 16.56 8.08
C THR A 262 10.01 15.96 9.23
N GLU A 263 11.29 15.66 9.01
CA GLU A 263 12.18 15.00 9.98
C GLU A 263 11.58 13.72 10.57
N HIS A 264 10.84 12.98 9.74
CA HIS A 264 10.05 11.82 10.16
C HIS A 264 10.45 10.58 9.35
N ASP A 265 10.96 9.56 10.04
CA ASP A 265 10.98 8.18 9.55
C ASP A 265 9.64 7.50 9.90
N MET A 266 8.79 7.37 8.88
CA MET A 266 7.38 6.98 8.97
C MET A 266 7.16 5.46 8.92
N PHE A 267 8.16 4.65 9.27
CA PHE A 267 7.98 3.21 9.44
C PHE A 267 7.27 2.89 10.77
N CYS A 268 6.40 1.89 10.80
CA CYS A 268 5.51 1.54 11.93
C CYS A 268 4.47 2.61 12.37
N PRO A 269 3.87 3.42 11.47
CA PRO A 269 3.05 4.55 11.89
C PRO A 269 1.59 4.15 12.17
N GLY A 270 0.85 5.07 12.80
CA GLY A 270 -0.61 5.16 12.63
C GLY A 270 -0.93 6.05 11.42
N ILE A 271 -1.85 5.63 10.56
CA ILE A 271 -2.24 6.34 9.33
C ILE A 271 -3.73 6.60 9.32
N SER A 272 -4.14 7.84 9.03
CA SER A 272 -5.54 8.18 8.77
C SER A 272 -5.66 9.35 7.82
N ILE A 273 -6.70 9.36 7.01
CA ILE A 273 -7.03 10.48 6.11
C ILE A 273 -8.05 11.34 6.82
N ASP A 274 -7.72 12.57 7.18
CA ASP A 274 -8.57 13.43 7.99
C ASP A 274 -9.79 13.97 7.22
N GLY A 275 -10.65 14.74 7.90
CA GLY A 275 -11.86 15.30 7.30
C GLY A 275 -11.62 16.36 6.21
N THR A 276 -10.40 16.88 6.08
CA THR A 276 -9.99 17.76 4.97
C THR A 276 -9.55 16.95 3.75
N GLY A 277 -9.29 15.65 3.93
CA GLY A 277 -8.75 14.75 2.92
C GLY A 277 -7.23 14.75 2.85
N MET A 278 -6.54 15.30 3.87
CA MET A 278 -5.10 15.18 4.03
C MET A 278 -4.75 13.89 4.77
N MET A 279 -3.64 13.26 4.42
CA MET A 279 -3.18 12.05 5.08
C MET A 279 -2.32 12.44 6.28
N VAL A 280 -2.68 11.94 7.46
CA VAL A 280 -1.97 12.13 8.72
C VAL A 280 -1.23 10.85 9.05
N VAL A 281 0.10 10.95 9.16
CA VAL A 281 1.00 9.85 9.51
C VAL A 281 1.67 10.19 10.84
N SER A 282 1.49 9.32 11.83
CA SER A 282 1.88 9.58 13.22
C SER A 282 2.80 8.49 13.75
N GLY A 283 3.83 8.88 14.51
CA GLY A 283 4.74 7.98 15.22
C GLY A 283 5.48 6.99 14.32
N GLY A 284 5.87 5.85 14.92
CA GLY A 284 6.70 4.86 14.27
C GLY A 284 8.17 4.96 14.69
N ASN A 285 9.10 4.86 13.74
CA ASN A 285 10.54 4.98 14.03
C ASN A 285 10.88 6.35 14.66
N SER A 286 10.20 7.42 14.23
CA SER A 286 10.24 8.72 14.92
C SER A 286 8.99 8.87 15.80
N ALA A 287 8.98 8.19 16.95
CA ALA A 287 7.78 7.85 17.72
C ALA A 287 6.85 9.02 18.12
N ALA A 288 7.36 10.25 18.25
CA ALA A 288 6.56 11.43 18.59
C ALA A 288 6.03 12.18 17.35
N LYS A 289 6.62 11.98 16.16
CA LYS A 289 6.43 12.87 15.01
C LYS A 289 5.07 12.71 14.36
N THR A 290 4.59 13.80 13.77
CA THR A 290 3.39 13.82 12.92
C THR A 290 3.70 14.49 11.59
N SER A 291 3.40 13.79 10.49
CA SER A 291 3.53 14.31 9.13
C SER A 291 2.18 14.31 8.43
N VAL A 292 1.90 15.38 7.70
CA VAL A 292 0.65 15.57 6.96
C VAL A 292 0.96 15.70 5.48
N TYR A 293 0.37 14.85 4.66
CA TYR A 293 0.48 14.96 3.20
C TYR A 293 -0.71 15.73 2.62
N ASN A 294 -0.40 16.85 1.98
CA ASN A 294 -1.35 17.69 1.28
C ASN A 294 -1.32 17.39 -0.23
N ALA A 295 -2.21 16.52 -0.69
CA ALA A 295 -2.29 16.13 -2.11
C ALA A 295 -2.59 17.29 -3.07
N ALA A 296 -3.19 18.39 -2.60
CA ALA A 296 -3.47 19.56 -3.45
C ALA A 296 -2.21 20.39 -3.75
N LYS A 297 -1.20 20.30 -2.88
CA LYS A 297 0.12 20.94 -3.04
C LYS A 297 1.22 19.92 -3.36
N ASP A 298 0.91 18.64 -3.21
CA ASP A 298 1.85 17.53 -3.32
C ASP A 298 3.05 17.66 -2.34
N THR A 299 2.78 18.22 -1.16
CA THR A 299 3.76 18.50 -0.12
C THR A 299 3.52 17.64 1.12
N TRP A 300 4.62 17.21 1.73
CA TRP A 300 4.63 16.74 3.11
C TRP A 300 4.89 17.94 4.02
N GLU A 301 4.13 18.05 5.10
CA GLU A 301 4.19 19.16 6.03
C GLU A 301 4.25 18.61 7.47
N SER A 302 5.09 19.20 8.32
CA SER A 302 5.11 18.83 9.74
C SER A 302 3.86 19.35 10.44
N ALA A 303 3.36 18.56 11.38
CA ALA A 303 2.41 18.99 12.40
C ALA A 303 3.06 18.88 13.79
N SER A 304 2.35 19.29 14.83
CA SER A 304 2.85 19.13 16.19
C SER A 304 3.08 17.67 16.54
N ASP A 305 4.12 17.42 17.33
CA ASP A 305 4.42 16.11 17.88
C ASP A 305 3.23 15.61 18.73
N MET A 306 3.00 14.28 18.72
CA MET A 306 2.06 13.64 19.63
C MET A 306 2.48 13.88 21.07
N ASN A 307 1.51 13.83 21.97
CA ASN A 307 1.81 14.00 23.39
C ASN A 307 2.35 12.71 24.05
N VAL A 308 2.20 11.58 23.36
CA VAL A 308 2.69 10.27 23.75
C VAL A 308 3.40 9.66 22.54
N ASP A 309 4.62 9.17 22.75
CA ASP A 309 5.41 8.48 21.73
C ASP A 309 4.77 7.13 21.39
N ARG A 310 4.55 6.85 20.10
CA ARG A 310 3.87 5.62 19.64
C ARG A 310 4.56 5.01 18.43
N GLY A 311 4.40 3.70 18.28
CA GLY A 311 4.59 2.95 17.04
C GLY A 311 3.70 1.72 17.06
N TYR A 312 3.17 1.28 15.92
CA TYR A 312 2.12 0.25 15.81
C TYR A 312 0.77 0.59 16.42
N GLN A 313 0.57 1.83 16.82
CA GLN A 313 -0.75 2.34 17.15
C GLN A 313 -1.66 2.30 15.93
N SER A 314 -2.96 2.24 16.18
CA SER A 314 -3.95 2.53 15.15
C SER A 314 -4.56 3.90 15.38
N SER A 315 -4.83 4.60 14.29
CA SER A 315 -5.56 5.87 14.27
C SER A 315 -6.80 5.72 13.41
N THR A 316 -7.85 6.51 13.66
CA THR A 316 -9.06 6.52 12.82
C THR A 316 -9.67 7.92 12.74
N THR A 317 -10.26 8.24 11.60
CA THR A 317 -10.95 9.51 11.37
C THR A 317 -12.35 9.49 11.94
N LEU A 318 -12.70 10.56 12.68
CA LEU A 318 -13.96 10.75 13.38
C LEU A 318 -15.04 11.38 12.48
N SER A 319 -16.28 11.38 12.96
CA SER A 319 -17.41 12.02 12.26
C SER A 319 -17.25 13.53 12.06
N ASP A 320 -16.48 14.21 12.90
CA ASP A 320 -16.16 15.63 12.75
C ASP A 320 -14.92 15.91 11.88
N GLY A 321 -14.21 14.86 11.45
CA GLY A 321 -13.01 14.98 10.64
C GLY A 321 -11.69 15.06 11.41
N ARG A 322 -11.72 15.07 12.75
CA ARG A 322 -10.51 14.87 13.57
C ARG A 322 -10.00 13.43 13.46
N VAL A 323 -8.79 13.18 13.96
CA VAL A 323 -8.18 11.84 13.99
C VAL A 323 -7.94 11.42 15.44
N PHE A 324 -8.51 10.29 15.85
CA PHE A 324 -8.26 9.66 17.14
C PHE A 324 -7.14 8.63 17.02
N VAL A 325 -6.28 8.51 18.04
CA VAL A 325 -5.20 7.51 18.11
C VAL A 325 -5.10 6.94 19.51
N ILE A 326 -4.79 5.64 19.64
CA ILE A 326 -4.61 4.94 20.93
C ILE A 326 -3.64 3.75 20.80
N GLY A 327 -2.98 3.38 21.89
CA GLY A 327 -2.03 2.26 21.93
C GLY A 327 -0.70 2.55 21.23
N GLY A 328 -0.03 1.47 20.81
CA GLY A 328 1.20 1.48 20.02
C GLY A 328 2.48 1.49 20.83
N SER A 329 2.78 0.39 21.49
CA SER A 329 3.98 0.21 22.33
C SER A 329 5.21 -0.28 21.60
N TRP A 330 5.18 -0.44 20.28
CA TRP A 330 6.31 -0.93 19.48
C TRP A 330 7.57 -0.04 19.58
N SER A 331 7.39 1.28 19.50
CA SER A 331 8.46 2.28 19.72
C SER A 331 8.10 3.24 20.86
N GLY A 332 9.09 4.00 21.33
CA GLY A 332 9.00 4.71 22.60
C GLY A 332 9.10 3.75 23.79
N LEU A 333 8.68 4.18 24.98
CA LEU A 333 8.68 3.33 26.17
C LEU A 333 7.47 2.39 26.17
N SER A 334 7.70 1.08 26.21
CA SER A 334 6.66 0.03 26.15
C SER A 334 5.92 -0.20 27.47
N ASN A 335 6.44 0.31 28.58
CA ASN A 335 5.85 0.21 29.93
C ASN A 335 5.00 1.43 30.31
N VAL A 336 4.76 2.35 29.37
CA VAL A 336 3.94 3.54 29.57
C VAL A 336 2.55 3.29 29.01
N LEU A 337 1.52 3.64 29.78
CA LEU A 337 0.13 3.56 29.32
C LEU A 337 -0.12 4.59 28.21
N LYS A 338 -0.46 4.12 27.01
CA LYS A 338 -0.65 4.95 25.81
C LYS A 338 -2.12 5.24 25.52
N TYR A 339 -2.76 5.97 26.44
CA TYR A 339 -4.18 6.40 26.35
C TYR A 339 -4.48 7.18 25.07
N GLY A 340 -5.76 7.40 24.79
CA GLY A 340 -6.19 8.12 23.61
C GLY A 340 -5.65 9.55 23.53
N GLU A 341 -5.44 10.03 22.31
CA GLU A 341 -5.32 11.45 22.00
C GLU A 341 -6.00 11.75 20.66
N VAL A 342 -6.33 13.02 20.43
CA VAL A 342 -7.05 13.45 19.23
C VAL A 342 -6.31 14.59 18.53
N TYR A 343 -6.13 14.44 17.22
CA TYR A 343 -5.55 15.43 16.33
C TYR A 343 -6.62 16.30 15.71
N SER A 344 -6.40 17.61 15.76
CA SER A 344 -7.25 18.60 15.09
C SER A 344 -6.57 19.11 13.81
N PRO A 345 -7.13 18.86 12.61
CA PRO A 345 -6.61 19.40 11.35
C PRO A 345 -6.59 20.95 11.30
N ALA A 346 -7.53 21.61 11.99
CA ALA A 346 -7.61 23.08 12.00
C ALA A 346 -6.40 23.73 12.69
N THR A 347 -5.91 23.12 13.77
CA THR A 347 -4.81 23.66 14.58
C THR A 347 -3.51 22.89 14.39
N ARG A 348 -3.55 21.74 13.72
CA ARG A 348 -2.45 20.76 13.57
C ARG A 348 -1.83 20.32 14.90
N ASN A 349 -2.66 20.21 15.94
CA ASN A 349 -2.24 19.87 17.30
C ASN A 349 -2.97 18.64 17.83
N TRP A 350 -2.29 17.93 18.73
CA TRP A 350 -2.81 16.81 19.48
C TRP A 350 -3.30 17.23 20.86
N THR A 351 -4.43 16.67 21.31
CA THR A 351 -4.96 16.86 22.67
C THR A 351 -5.10 15.50 23.34
N LYS A 352 -4.54 15.35 24.56
CA LYS A 352 -4.67 14.12 25.35
C LYS A 352 -6.11 13.86 25.75
N LEU A 353 -6.47 12.58 25.82
CA LEU A 353 -7.74 12.09 26.34
C LEU A 353 -7.46 11.11 27.49
N PRO A 354 -7.17 11.60 28.72
CA PRO A 354 -6.71 10.74 29.80
C PRO A 354 -7.74 9.69 30.26
N GLU A 355 -9.02 9.87 29.95
CA GLU A 355 -10.09 8.91 30.26
C GLU A 355 -10.40 7.94 29.09
N ALA A 356 -9.78 8.13 27.93
CA ALA A 356 -9.76 7.14 26.84
C ALA A 356 -8.68 6.08 27.11
N ARG A 357 -8.92 5.25 28.12
CA ARG A 357 -7.97 4.28 28.68
C ARG A 357 -7.68 3.11 27.74
N VAL A 358 -6.42 2.68 27.64
CA VAL A 358 -5.97 1.67 26.66
C VAL A 358 -6.10 0.23 27.17
N GLU A 359 -6.06 0.03 28.48
CA GLU A 359 -6.03 -1.30 29.10
C GLU A 359 -7.22 -2.19 28.71
N PRO A 360 -8.46 -1.67 28.53
CA PRO A 360 -9.60 -2.48 28.08
C PRO A 360 -9.45 -3.12 26.69
N MET A 361 -8.56 -2.61 25.82
CA MET A 361 -8.29 -3.17 24.50
C MET A 361 -7.06 -4.08 24.45
N TYR A 362 -6.42 -4.37 25.58
CA TYR A 362 -5.24 -5.23 25.62
C TYR A 362 -5.57 -6.67 25.21
N THR A 363 -4.72 -7.24 24.37
CA THR A 363 -4.64 -8.69 24.18
C THR A 363 -3.83 -9.34 25.31
N GLY A 364 -4.00 -10.65 25.48
CA GLY A 364 -3.20 -11.51 26.36
C GLY A 364 -1.88 -11.96 25.73
N ASP A 365 -1.24 -11.11 24.92
CA ASP A 365 -0.03 -11.45 24.16
C ASP A 365 1.13 -11.86 25.09
N MET A 366 1.84 -12.93 24.70
CA MET A 366 2.96 -13.48 25.46
C MET A 366 4.18 -12.56 25.59
N GLU A 367 4.34 -11.56 24.69
CA GLU A 367 5.36 -10.52 24.78
C GLU A 367 4.89 -9.30 25.61
N GLY A 368 3.67 -9.37 26.17
CA GLY A 368 3.14 -8.41 27.13
C GLY A 368 2.80 -7.04 26.52
N PRO A 369 2.94 -5.94 27.29
CA PRO A 369 2.53 -4.60 26.87
C PRO A 369 3.13 -4.12 25.55
N TRP A 370 4.31 -4.62 25.16
CA TRP A 370 4.95 -4.29 23.88
C TRP A 370 4.08 -4.64 22.66
N ARG A 371 3.24 -5.67 22.79
CA ARG A 371 2.34 -6.16 21.73
C ARG A 371 0.87 -5.98 22.03
N ALA A 372 0.50 -5.98 23.30
CA ALA A 372 -0.90 -6.03 23.74
C ALA A 372 -1.76 -4.86 23.24
N ASP A 373 -1.17 -3.71 22.90
CA ASP A 373 -1.88 -2.49 22.49
C ASP A 373 -1.68 -2.11 21.02
N ASN A 374 -1.14 -3.03 20.22
CA ASN A 374 -0.85 -2.79 18.81
C ASN A 374 -2.08 -3.04 17.93
N HIS A 375 -2.12 -2.34 16.79
CA HIS A 375 -2.98 -2.66 15.65
C HIS A 375 -4.48 -2.74 15.97
N GLY A 376 -4.98 -1.85 16.83
CA GLY A 376 -6.39 -1.76 17.17
C GLY A 376 -7.30 -1.65 15.95
N TRP A 377 -8.37 -2.45 15.92
CA TRP A 377 -9.38 -2.43 14.86
C TRP A 377 -10.36 -1.28 15.09
N LEU A 378 -9.95 -0.07 14.74
CA LEU A 378 -10.66 1.17 15.06
C LEU A 378 -11.55 1.66 13.92
N PHE A 379 -12.78 2.02 14.26
CA PHE A 379 -13.75 2.64 13.35
C PHE A 379 -14.36 3.88 13.98
N GLY A 380 -14.04 5.07 13.43
CA GLY A 380 -14.80 6.28 13.73
C GLY A 380 -16.27 6.12 13.35
N TRP A 381 -17.16 6.47 14.28
CA TRP A 381 -18.59 6.23 14.19
C TRP A 381 -19.40 7.48 14.60
N LYS A 382 -20.70 7.29 14.83
CA LYS A 382 -21.68 8.34 15.18
C LYS A 382 -21.26 9.10 16.44
N ASN A 383 -21.62 10.37 16.53
CA ASN A 383 -21.39 11.24 17.70
C ASN A 383 -19.92 11.26 18.16
N ASN A 384 -18.97 11.32 17.22
CA ASN A 384 -17.53 11.31 17.49
C ASN A 384 -17.05 10.13 18.37
N THR A 385 -17.78 9.02 18.37
CA THR A 385 -17.32 7.80 19.04
C THR A 385 -16.39 7.00 18.14
N VAL A 386 -15.56 6.17 18.75
CA VAL A 386 -14.72 5.18 18.06
C VAL A 386 -15.10 3.80 18.57
N PHE A 387 -15.43 2.90 17.65
CA PHE A 387 -15.61 1.50 17.95
C PHE A 387 -14.27 0.76 17.78
N GLN A 388 -13.84 0.02 18.80
CA GLN A 388 -12.71 -0.89 18.75
C GLN A 388 -13.25 -2.33 18.69
N ALA A 389 -13.04 -2.99 17.55
CA ALA A 389 -13.57 -4.33 17.27
C ALA A 389 -12.62 -5.48 17.69
N GLY A 390 -11.37 -5.14 18.02
CA GLY A 390 -10.27 -6.08 18.26
C GLY A 390 -8.90 -5.38 18.17
N PRO A 391 -7.78 -6.12 18.17
CA PRO A 391 -7.69 -7.58 18.06
C PRO A 391 -8.06 -8.33 19.35
N SER A 392 -8.15 -7.64 20.49
CA SER A 392 -8.61 -8.22 21.76
C SER A 392 -9.97 -8.90 21.61
N VAL A 393 -10.24 -9.94 22.40
CA VAL A 393 -11.58 -10.54 22.51
C VAL A 393 -12.60 -9.47 22.94
N LYS A 394 -12.22 -8.63 23.90
CA LYS A 394 -13.06 -7.52 24.36
C LYS A 394 -13.13 -6.43 23.32
N MET A 395 -14.34 -5.97 23.04
CA MET A 395 -14.63 -4.83 22.19
C MET A 395 -14.96 -3.63 23.06
N ASN A 396 -14.65 -2.44 22.58
CA ASN A 396 -14.80 -1.21 23.36
C ASN A 396 -15.35 -0.05 22.52
N TRP A 397 -16.06 0.85 23.18
CA TRP A 397 -16.38 2.18 22.70
C TRP A 397 -15.46 3.21 23.35
N TYR A 398 -14.95 4.13 22.53
CA TYR A 398 -14.18 5.28 22.98
C TYR A 398 -14.92 6.57 22.64
N GLY A 399 -14.93 7.51 23.58
CA GLY A 399 -15.37 8.89 23.37
C GLY A 399 -14.19 9.85 23.35
N VAL A 400 -14.32 10.95 22.61
CA VAL A 400 -13.25 11.96 22.42
C VAL A 400 -13.60 13.35 22.95
N ASP A 401 -14.78 13.50 23.53
CA ASP A 401 -15.22 14.77 24.11
C ASP A 401 -14.65 14.93 25.53
N GLY A 402 -14.32 16.16 25.91
CA GLY A 402 -13.68 16.46 27.19
C GLY A 402 -12.35 15.70 27.33
N ASP A 403 -12.21 14.97 28.42
CA ASP A 403 -11.03 14.14 28.72
C ASP A 403 -11.08 12.74 28.08
N GLY A 404 -12.10 12.47 27.26
CA GLY A 404 -12.36 11.17 26.64
C GLY A 404 -13.16 10.21 27.52
N SER A 405 -13.36 8.99 27.03
CA SER A 405 -13.98 7.90 27.80
C SER A 405 -13.70 6.55 27.15
N VAL A 406 -13.89 5.48 27.92
CA VAL A 406 -13.97 4.10 27.42
C VAL A 406 -15.17 3.40 28.03
N LYS A 407 -15.88 2.60 27.23
CA LYS A 407 -17.02 1.78 27.66
C LYS A 407 -16.95 0.40 27.02
N ASP A 408 -17.18 -0.63 27.83
CA ASP A 408 -17.28 -2.01 27.36
C ASP A 408 -18.37 -2.17 26.29
N ALA A 409 -18.05 -2.92 25.24
CA ALA A 409 -18.95 -3.24 24.14
C ALA A 409 -19.15 -4.77 24.00
N GLY A 410 -18.95 -5.53 25.08
CA GLY A 410 -19.01 -6.99 25.05
C GLY A 410 -17.82 -7.64 24.35
N GLU A 411 -17.97 -8.91 24.01
CA GLU A 411 -16.90 -9.75 23.49
C GLU A 411 -17.19 -10.20 22.05
N ARG A 412 -16.14 -10.32 21.25
CA ARG A 412 -16.17 -11.06 19.98
C ARG A 412 -16.32 -12.55 20.31
N THR A 413 -17.33 -13.20 19.74
CA THR A 413 -17.60 -14.64 19.94
C THR A 413 -16.41 -15.49 19.46
N GLY A 414 -16.31 -16.76 19.87
CA GLY A 414 -15.26 -17.69 19.38
C GLY A 414 -13.90 -17.61 20.09
N GLY A 415 -13.65 -16.59 20.91
CA GLY A 415 -12.87 -16.73 22.16
C GLY A 415 -11.34 -16.80 22.07
N GLU A 416 -10.70 -16.02 21.20
CA GLU A 416 -9.28 -15.68 21.37
C GLU A 416 -8.94 -14.33 20.75
N ASP A 417 -7.83 -13.76 21.21
CA ASP A 417 -7.25 -12.57 20.59
C ASP A 417 -6.84 -12.89 19.15
N SER A 418 -6.86 -11.88 18.30
CA SER A 418 -6.69 -12.04 16.85
C SER A 418 -5.73 -10.99 16.32
N MET A 419 -4.57 -10.89 16.96
CA MET A 419 -3.48 -9.99 16.55
C MET A 419 -3.15 -10.22 15.08
N SER A 420 -2.94 -9.13 14.35
CA SER A 420 -2.72 -9.15 12.89
C SER A 420 -3.81 -9.86 12.07
N GLY A 421 -5.01 -10.03 12.64
CA GLY A 421 -6.24 -10.26 11.88
C GLY A 421 -6.75 -8.97 11.25
N ASN A 422 -7.77 -9.04 10.41
CA ASN A 422 -8.30 -7.89 9.69
C ASN A 422 -9.74 -7.58 10.12
N ALA A 423 -10.13 -6.32 10.02
CA ALA A 423 -11.49 -5.84 10.22
C ALA A 423 -11.89 -4.87 9.10
N VAL A 424 -13.06 -5.06 8.48
CA VAL A 424 -13.49 -4.30 7.29
C VAL A 424 -14.96 -3.90 7.42
N MET A 425 -15.24 -2.58 7.38
CA MET A 425 -16.60 -2.05 7.34
C MET A 425 -17.16 -2.05 5.91
N PHE A 426 -17.77 -3.17 5.50
CA PHE A 426 -18.24 -3.38 4.12
C PHE A 426 -19.64 -2.78 3.83
N ASP A 427 -20.39 -2.46 4.89
CA ASP A 427 -21.65 -1.72 4.79
C ASP A 427 -21.80 -0.79 6.01
N ALA A 428 -21.34 0.45 5.85
CA ALA A 428 -21.42 1.46 6.90
C ALA A 428 -22.86 1.92 7.16
N VAL A 429 -23.79 1.80 6.20
CA VAL A 429 -25.20 2.21 6.40
C VAL A 429 -25.87 1.25 7.38
N ALA A 430 -25.60 -0.05 7.24
CA ALA A 430 -26.09 -1.09 8.14
C ALA A 430 -25.17 -1.34 9.36
N GLY A 431 -24.07 -0.60 9.49
CA GLY A 431 -23.10 -0.77 10.59
C GLY A 431 -22.41 -2.13 10.60
N LYS A 432 -22.22 -2.77 9.43
CA LYS A 432 -21.66 -4.12 9.32
C LYS A 432 -20.15 -4.10 9.16
N ILE A 433 -19.45 -4.77 10.09
CA ILE A 433 -18.00 -4.98 10.09
C ILE A 433 -17.73 -6.47 10.01
N LEU A 434 -16.93 -6.88 9.03
CA LEU A 434 -16.40 -8.25 8.92
C LEU A 434 -15.03 -8.31 9.61
N THR A 435 -14.83 -9.22 10.57
CA THR A 435 -13.52 -9.48 11.20
C THR A 435 -13.06 -10.89 10.93
N PHE A 436 -11.77 -11.13 10.67
CA PHE A 436 -11.29 -12.45 10.26
C PHE A 436 -9.78 -12.70 10.43
N GLY A 437 -9.45 -13.94 10.77
CA GLY A 437 -8.08 -14.44 10.92
C GLY A 437 -7.32 -13.78 12.06
N GLY A 438 -5.99 -13.84 11.98
CA GLY A 438 -5.08 -13.39 13.03
C GLY A 438 -4.65 -14.55 13.93
N SER A 439 -3.94 -14.21 15.00
CA SER A 439 -3.45 -15.18 15.99
C SER A 439 -3.53 -14.62 17.41
N PRO A 440 -3.53 -15.48 18.46
CA PRO A 440 -3.57 -15.03 19.85
C PRO A 440 -2.41 -14.11 20.24
N ASP A 441 -1.21 -14.40 19.73
CA ASP A 441 0.01 -13.62 19.94
C ASP A 441 0.50 -13.05 18.60
N TYR A 442 1.26 -11.96 18.66
CA TYR A 442 1.86 -11.31 17.49
C TYR A 442 2.82 -12.22 16.72
N ASP A 443 3.64 -12.99 17.45
CA ASP A 443 4.71 -13.83 16.90
C ASP A 443 4.68 -15.22 17.54
N LYS A 444 5.14 -16.23 16.81
CA LYS A 444 5.21 -17.66 17.21
C LYS A 444 3.86 -18.26 17.59
N ALA A 445 2.80 -17.82 16.94
CA ALA A 445 1.44 -18.33 17.16
C ALA A 445 0.81 -18.88 15.87
N TRP A 446 -0.01 -19.92 16.03
CA TRP A 446 -0.83 -20.43 14.94
C TRP A 446 -1.90 -19.41 14.60
N ALA A 447 -2.08 -19.19 13.30
CA ALA A 447 -3.21 -18.44 12.79
C ALA A 447 -4.51 -19.20 13.02
N ASN A 448 -5.61 -18.46 13.16
CA ASN A 448 -6.95 -19.02 13.14
C ASN A 448 -7.69 -18.65 11.84
N LYS A 449 -8.87 -19.24 11.68
CA LYS A 449 -9.79 -18.99 10.58
C LYS A 449 -11.07 -18.29 11.02
N TYR A 450 -11.19 -17.90 12.30
CA TYR A 450 -12.43 -17.34 12.83
C TYR A 450 -12.84 -16.09 12.08
N ALA A 451 -14.13 -15.97 11.81
CA ALA A 451 -14.71 -14.87 11.07
C ALA A 451 -16.07 -14.46 11.65
N HIS A 452 -16.28 -13.15 11.79
CA HIS A 452 -17.48 -12.59 12.42
C HIS A 452 -18.05 -11.41 11.66
N ILE A 453 -19.36 -11.25 11.75
CA ILE A 453 -20.08 -10.04 11.39
C ILE A 453 -20.48 -9.32 12.68
N ILE A 454 -19.89 -8.16 12.92
CA ILE A 454 -20.27 -7.24 14.00
C ILE A 454 -21.24 -6.23 13.40
N THR A 455 -22.37 -5.98 14.10
CA THR A 455 -23.41 -5.05 13.66
C THR A 455 -23.59 -3.92 14.67
N LEU A 456 -23.22 -2.71 14.27
CA LEU A 456 -23.36 -1.49 15.06
C LEU A 456 -24.75 -0.87 14.85
N ASP A 457 -25.58 -0.85 15.90
CA ASP A 457 -26.91 -0.21 15.87
C ASP A 457 -26.87 1.25 16.36
N GLY A 458 -25.96 1.58 17.27
CA GLY A 458 -25.75 2.90 17.84
C GLY A 458 -24.45 3.00 18.66
N PRO A 459 -23.99 4.24 18.95
CA PRO A 459 -22.81 4.44 19.79
C PRO A 459 -23.07 3.94 21.21
N ASN A 460 -22.04 3.39 21.86
CA ASN A 460 -22.08 2.91 23.25
C ASN A 460 -23.05 1.74 23.53
N ASN A 461 -23.65 1.13 22.50
CA ASN A 461 -24.42 -0.09 22.62
C ASN A 461 -23.51 -1.31 22.48
N ILE A 462 -23.88 -2.44 23.10
CA ILE A 462 -23.21 -3.72 22.83
C ILE A 462 -23.69 -4.18 21.43
N PRO A 463 -22.80 -4.30 20.43
CA PRO A 463 -23.18 -4.69 19.08
C PRO A 463 -23.54 -6.17 19.01
N ASN A 464 -24.32 -6.55 18.00
CA ASN A 464 -24.56 -7.95 17.70
C ASN A 464 -23.35 -8.56 16.99
N VAL A 465 -22.92 -9.75 17.41
CA VAL A 465 -21.81 -10.48 16.79
C VAL A 465 -22.32 -11.83 16.30
N GLU A 466 -22.19 -12.06 15.00
CA GLU A 466 -22.67 -13.27 14.32
C GLU A 466 -21.50 -13.96 13.61
N PRO A 467 -21.51 -15.29 13.45
CA PRO A 467 -20.54 -15.99 12.61
C PRO A 467 -20.63 -15.52 11.16
N ALA A 468 -19.49 -15.27 10.52
CA ALA A 468 -19.37 -15.03 9.08
C ALA A 468 -18.97 -16.34 8.37
N GLY A 469 -19.64 -16.68 7.27
CA GLY A 469 -19.49 -18.00 6.64
C GLY A 469 -20.43 -19.05 7.25
N GLU A 470 -20.39 -20.28 6.71
CA GLU A 470 -21.25 -21.38 7.16
C GLU A 470 -20.96 -21.78 8.62
N ASP A 471 -19.69 -21.72 9.04
CA ASP A 471 -19.21 -22.15 10.36
C ASP A 471 -18.58 -21.02 11.20
N GLY A 472 -18.72 -19.76 10.78
CA GLY A 472 -18.01 -18.65 11.42
C GLY A 472 -16.51 -18.64 11.10
N GLU A 473 -16.14 -19.11 9.92
CA GLU A 473 -14.76 -19.33 9.52
C GLU A 473 -14.49 -18.98 8.05
N MET A 474 -13.27 -18.49 7.79
CA MET A 474 -12.66 -18.45 6.46
C MET A 474 -12.39 -19.88 5.94
N THR A 475 -12.09 -20.03 4.64
CA THR A 475 -11.71 -21.34 4.09
C THR A 475 -10.29 -21.77 4.47
N THR A 476 -9.43 -20.81 4.86
CA THR A 476 -8.04 -21.07 5.27
C THR A 476 -7.62 -20.10 6.37
N GLU A 477 -6.94 -20.60 7.40
CA GLU A 477 -6.34 -19.79 8.46
C GLU A 477 -5.17 -18.94 7.95
N ARG A 478 -5.10 -17.69 8.45
CA ARG A 478 -4.11 -16.68 8.04
C ARG A 478 -3.82 -15.70 9.17
N VAL A 479 -2.55 -15.32 9.28
CA VAL A 479 -2.07 -14.14 10.01
C VAL A 479 -1.14 -13.34 9.09
N PHE A 480 -1.05 -12.02 9.31
CA PHE A 480 -0.34 -11.06 8.45
C PHE A 480 -0.91 -10.91 7.03
N HIS A 481 -2.14 -11.39 6.81
CA HIS A 481 -2.87 -11.15 5.58
C HIS A 481 -3.41 -9.71 5.52
N THR A 482 -3.78 -9.31 4.32
CA THR A 482 -4.38 -8.01 4.03
C THR A 482 -5.73 -8.18 3.35
N SER A 483 -6.53 -7.12 3.37
CA SER A 483 -7.87 -7.15 2.80
C SER A 483 -8.36 -5.78 2.34
N VAL A 484 -9.27 -5.81 1.36
CA VAL A 484 -9.97 -4.62 0.88
C VAL A 484 -11.45 -4.89 0.68
N VAL A 485 -12.30 -3.90 1.02
CA VAL A 485 -13.70 -3.91 0.55
C VAL A 485 -13.74 -3.52 -0.92
N LEU A 486 -14.41 -4.33 -1.74
CA LEU A 486 -14.62 -4.06 -3.16
C LEU A 486 -15.88 -3.22 -3.37
N PRO A 487 -16.04 -2.56 -4.53
CA PRO A 487 -17.19 -1.68 -4.80
C PRO A 487 -18.55 -2.38 -4.62
N ASP A 488 -18.66 -3.67 -4.95
CA ASP A 488 -19.92 -4.42 -4.88
C ASP A 488 -20.29 -4.88 -3.46
N GLY A 489 -19.44 -4.59 -2.46
CA GLY A 489 -19.60 -4.94 -1.05
C GLY A 489 -18.96 -6.26 -0.65
N THR A 490 -18.38 -7.01 -1.60
CA THR A 490 -17.57 -8.18 -1.27
C THR A 490 -16.23 -7.75 -0.64
N VAL A 491 -15.61 -8.64 0.13
CA VAL A 491 -14.31 -8.38 0.79
C VAL A 491 -13.27 -9.33 0.22
N PHE A 492 -12.23 -8.77 -0.41
CA PHE A 492 -11.08 -9.51 -0.92
C PHE A 492 -10.04 -9.69 0.18
N ILE A 493 -9.53 -10.90 0.35
CA ILE A 493 -8.60 -11.31 1.42
C ILE A 493 -7.43 -12.05 0.77
N THR A 494 -6.20 -11.65 1.03
CA THR A 494 -5.01 -12.25 0.38
C THR A 494 -3.78 -12.30 1.29
N GLY A 495 -2.83 -13.17 0.94
CA GLY A 495 -1.57 -13.31 1.65
C GLY A 495 -1.72 -13.93 3.05
N GLY A 496 -0.72 -13.68 3.89
CA GLY A 496 -0.56 -14.26 5.20
C GLY A 496 0.05 -15.67 5.19
N GLN A 497 0.23 -16.19 6.40
CA GLN A 497 0.80 -17.51 6.69
C GLN A 497 -0.03 -18.24 7.76
N ASP A 498 0.18 -19.54 7.94
CA ASP A 498 -0.52 -20.33 8.98
C ASP A 498 0.12 -20.29 10.36
N PHE A 499 1.41 -19.95 10.43
CA PHE A 499 2.12 -19.78 11.68
C PHE A 499 2.85 -18.45 11.67
N GLY A 500 2.37 -17.48 12.45
CA GLY A 500 2.85 -16.10 12.43
C GLY A 500 4.27 -15.99 12.96
N ILE A 501 5.22 -15.79 12.05
CA ILE A 501 6.59 -15.39 12.34
C ILE A 501 6.98 -14.24 11.42
N ALA A 502 7.32 -13.09 12.00
CA ALA A 502 7.79 -11.94 11.24
C ALA A 502 9.04 -12.29 10.41
N PHE A 503 9.08 -11.83 9.16
CA PHE A 503 10.18 -12.06 8.21
C PHE A 503 10.43 -13.54 7.82
N ASN A 504 9.51 -14.46 8.17
CA ASN A 504 9.55 -15.84 7.74
C ASN A 504 8.59 -16.08 6.57
N GLU A 505 9.00 -16.92 5.63
CA GLU A 505 8.28 -17.19 4.38
C GLU A 505 7.76 -18.64 4.28
N GLU A 506 7.60 -19.32 5.41
CA GLU A 506 6.97 -20.63 5.49
C GLU A 506 5.46 -20.51 5.72
N GLY A 507 4.72 -21.59 5.43
CA GLY A 507 3.27 -21.62 5.71
C GLY A 507 2.41 -20.68 4.86
N VAL A 508 3.01 -20.05 3.84
CA VAL A 508 2.40 -18.98 3.03
C VAL A 508 1.08 -19.42 2.37
N ARG A 509 0.11 -18.51 2.38
CA ARG A 509 -1.22 -18.72 1.85
C ARG A 509 -1.45 -18.01 0.52
N PHE A 510 -1.10 -18.68 -0.57
CA PHE A 510 -1.15 -18.14 -1.96
C PHE A 510 -2.55 -17.99 -2.58
N THR A 511 -3.58 -18.64 -2.02
CA THR A 511 -4.93 -18.61 -2.63
C THR A 511 -5.79 -17.55 -1.94
N PRO A 512 -6.15 -16.43 -2.57
CA PRO A 512 -6.99 -15.42 -1.95
C PRO A 512 -8.41 -15.94 -1.74
N GLU A 513 -9.20 -15.21 -0.95
CA GLU A 513 -10.59 -15.51 -0.66
C GLU A 513 -11.47 -14.28 -0.87
N LEU A 514 -12.70 -14.50 -1.29
CA LEU A 514 -13.74 -13.48 -1.41
C LEU A 514 -14.86 -13.79 -0.44
N TYR A 515 -15.11 -12.90 0.50
CA TYR A 515 -16.33 -12.94 1.31
C TYR A 515 -17.47 -12.22 0.60
N ASN A 516 -18.59 -12.92 0.39
CA ASN A 516 -19.81 -12.33 -0.16
C ASN A 516 -20.87 -12.17 0.95
N PRO A 517 -21.19 -10.93 1.36
CA PRO A 517 -22.17 -10.69 2.42
C PRO A 517 -23.61 -11.02 2.03
N ARG A 518 -23.93 -11.06 0.73
CA ARG A 518 -25.29 -11.42 0.26
C ARG A 518 -25.59 -12.89 0.48
N THR A 519 -24.57 -13.73 0.42
CA THR A 519 -24.69 -15.19 0.60
C THR A 519 -24.13 -15.68 1.93
N ASN A 520 -23.44 -14.82 2.69
CA ASN A 520 -22.64 -15.17 3.86
C ASN A 520 -21.66 -16.33 3.57
N LYS A 521 -20.85 -16.21 2.49
CA LYS A 521 -19.92 -17.28 2.06
C LYS A 521 -18.54 -16.75 1.70
N PHE A 522 -17.52 -17.53 2.04
CA PHE A 522 -16.16 -17.38 1.54
C PHE A 522 -15.96 -18.25 0.29
N THR A 523 -15.33 -17.70 -0.74
CA THR A 523 -14.98 -18.45 -1.98
C THR A 523 -13.52 -18.24 -2.30
N LYS A 524 -12.80 -19.32 -2.63
CA LYS A 524 -11.41 -19.25 -3.08
C LYS A 524 -11.30 -18.59 -4.44
N LEU A 525 -10.36 -17.67 -4.57
CA LEU A 525 -10.02 -16.97 -5.81
C LEU A 525 -8.80 -17.59 -6.50
N GLN A 526 -8.36 -16.97 -7.59
CA GLN A 526 -7.18 -17.39 -8.35
C GLN A 526 -5.94 -17.29 -7.46
N LYS A 527 -5.18 -18.38 -7.32
CA LYS A 527 -3.91 -18.37 -6.60
C LYS A 527 -2.86 -17.55 -7.35
N ASN A 528 -1.94 -16.92 -6.62
CA ASN A 528 -0.72 -16.32 -7.16
C ASN A 528 0.53 -17.15 -6.80
N ASN A 529 1.71 -16.65 -7.13
CA ASN A 529 3.00 -17.23 -6.74
C ASN A 529 3.90 -16.29 -5.91
N PHE A 530 3.32 -15.27 -5.28
CA PHE A 530 4.06 -14.26 -4.52
C PHE A 530 3.84 -14.40 -3.02
N ILE A 531 4.94 -14.32 -2.29
CA ILE A 531 4.92 -14.36 -0.83
C ILE A 531 4.51 -12.98 -0.32
N ARG A 532 3.37 -12.92 0.37
CA ARG A 532 2.83 -11.68 0.96
C ARG A 532 2.50 -11.97 2.41
N VAL A 533 3.43 -11.67 3.30
CA VAL A 533 3.33 -11.99 4.73
C VAL A 533 3.49 -10.70 5.55
N TYR A 534 4.23 -10.76 6.65
CA TYR A 534 4.61 -9.59 7.44
C TYR A 534 5.16 -8.45 6.57
N HIS A 535 4.66 -7.22 6.79
CA HIS A 535 4.91 -6.01 5.98
C HIS A 535 4.33 -6.01 4.56
N SER A 536 3.36 -6.87 4.26
CA SER A 536 2.57 -6.74 3.04
C SER A 536 1.45 -5.70 3.17
N VAL A 537 1.01 -5.18 2.01
CA VAL A 537 -0.07 -4.19 1.90
C VAL A 537 -1.07 -4.56 0.80
N SER A 538 -2.34 -4.17 0.96
CA SER A 538 -3.35 -4.18 -0.12
C SER A 538 -4.19 -2.90 -0.16
N ILE A 539 -4.43 -2.36 -1.37
CA ILE A 539 -5.19 -1.13 -1.61
C ILE A 539 -6.11 -1.31 -2.83
N LEU A 540 -7.39 -0.92 -2.69
CA LEU A 540 -8.33 -0.82 -3.81
C LEU A 540 -7.96 0.39 -4.67
N ALA A 541 -7.65 0.17 -5.94
CA ALA A 541 -7.37 1.23 -6.90
C ALA A 541 -8.67 1.82 -7.48
N PRO A 542 -8.66 3.09 -7.95
CA PRO A 542 -9.84 3.72 -8.54
C PRO A 542 -10.40 3.04 -9.79
N ASP A 543 -9.62 2.20 -10.47
CA ASP A 543 -10.09 1.37 -11.58
C ASP A 543 -10.76 0.06 -11.12
N ALA A 544 -11.07 -0.09 -9.83
CA ALA A 544 -11.69 -1.26 -9.20
C ALA A 544 -10.83 -2.54 -9.22
N THR A 545 -9.53 -2.42 -9.47
CA THR A 545 -8.54 -3.48 -9.23
C THR A 545 -7.94 -3.37 -7.83
N VAL A 546 -7.20 -4.40 -7.39
CA VAL A 546 -6.53 -4.40 -6.08
C VAL A 546 -5.02 -4.47 -6.28
N LEU A 547 -4.28 -3.49 -5.76
CA LEU A 547 -2.83 -3.57 -5.67
C LEU A 547 -2.47 -4.32 -4.39
N THR A 548 -1.61 -5.35 -4.48
CA THR A 548 -1.08 -6.09 -3.32
C THR A 548 0.44 -6.19 -3.43
N GLY A 549 1.19 -5.73 -2.43
CA GLY A 549 2.65 -5.67 -2.50
C GLY A 549 3.36 -5.80 -1.16
N GLY A 550 4.67 -5.71 -1.19
CA GLY A 550 5.52 -5.74 0.00
C GLY A 550 5.66 -7.12 0.63
N GLY A 551 6.18 -7.13 1.85
CA GLY A 551 6.75 -8.30 2.50
C GLY A 551 8.25 -8.09 2.75
N GLY A 552 8.72 -8.38 3.97
CA GLY A 552 10.15 -8.25 4.31
C GLY A 552 10.48 -6.97 5.06
N LEU A 553 11.25 -6.07 4.43
CA LEU A 553 11.85 -4.87 5.01
C LEU A 553 12.82 -5.19 6.16
N CYS A 554 13.72 -6.15 5.96
CA CYS A 554 14.67 -6.63 6.98
C CYS A 554 16.14 -6.39 6.63
N GLY A 555 16.43 -5.44 5.73
CA GLY A 555 17.79 -5.12 5.31
C GLY A 555 18.42 -6.27 4.52
N ASN A 556 19.50 -6.85 5.02
CA ASN A 556 20.19 -7.94 4.34
C ASN A 556 19.50 -9.29 4.61
N CYS A 557 18.32 -9.50 4.04
CA CYS A 557 17.52 -10.71 4.15
C CYS A 557 16.94 -11.12 2.79
N SER A 558 16.59 -12.40 2.63
CA SER A 558 15.96 -12.92 1.40
C SER A 558 14.48 -12.58 1.27
N ALA A 559 13.83 -12.15 2.36
CA ALA A 559 12.38 -11.94 2.43
C ALA A 559 11.91 -10.57 1.90
N ASN A 560 12.81 -9.76 1.32
CA ASN A 560 12.46 -8.43 0.80
C ASN A 560 11.76 -8.51 -0.56
N HIS A 561 10.50 -8.11 -0.60
CA HIS A 561 9.71 -8.04 -1.83
C HIS A 561 9.60 -6.59 -2.31
N TYR A 562 10.46 -6.22 -3.25
CA TYR A 562 10.51 -4.92 -3.93
C TYR A 562 9.45 -4.80 -5.02
N ASP A 563 8.26 -5.34 -4.79
CA ASP A 563 7.24 -5.44 -5.83
C ASP A 563 5.81 -5.41 -5.27
N ALA A 564 4.87 -5.25 -6.20
CA ALA A 564 3.46 -5.43 -5.99
C ALA A 564 2.83 -6.15 -7.20
N GLN A 565 1.64 -6.70 -7.04
CA GLN A 565 0.84 -7.27 -8.12
C GLN A 565 -0.54 -6.64 -8.16
N VAL A 566 -1.07 -6.49 -9.37
CA VAL A 566 -2.48 -6.12 -9.57
C VAL A 566 -3.32 -7.39 -9.61
N PHE A 567 -4.39 -7.41 -8.82
CA PHE A 567 -5.46 -8.40 -8.93
C PHE A 567 -6.68 -7.76 -9.61
N THR A 568 -7.15 -8.38 -10.68
CA THR A 568 -8.36 -7.99 -11.42
C THR A 568 -9.53 -8.88 -10.97
N PRO A 569 -10.52 -8.36 -10.22
CA PRO A 569 -11.61 -9.19 -9.69
C PRO A 569 -12.56 -9.71 -10.77
N PRO A 570 -13.29 -10.82 -10.51
CA PRO A 570 -14.19 -11.45 -11.48
C PRO A 570 -15.25 -10.51 -12.08
N TYR A 571 -15.69 -9.49 -11.35
CA TYR A 571 -16.68 -8.52 -11.86
C TYR A 571 -16.16 -7.68 -13.04
N LEU A 572 -14.84 -7.64 -13.29
CA LEU A 572 -14.24 -6.95 -14.43
C LEU A 572 -14.03 -7.87 -15.63
N LEU A 573 -14.23 -9.19 -15.51
CA LEU A 573 -13.75 -10.15 -16.50
C LEU A 573 -14.88 -10.93 -17.17
N THR A 574 -14.84 -11.05 -18.49
CA THR A 574 -15.68 -11.99 -19.24
C THR A 574 -15.27 -13.44 -18.91
N LYS A 575 -16.05 -14.42 -19.38
CA LYS A 575 -15.69 -15.84 -19.23
C LYS A 575 -14.37 -16.22 -19.92
N THR A 576 -13.96 -15.45 -20.93
CA THR A 576 -12.71 -15.65 -21.68
C THR A 576 -11.53 -14.86 -21.11
N GLY A 577 -11.74 -14.04 -20.07
CA GLY A 577 -10.67 -13.27 -19.43
C GLY A 577 -10.46 -11.86 -19.98
N GLU A 578 -11.27 -11.43 -20.95
CA GLU A 578 -11.27 -10.06 -21.45
C GLU A 578 -11.95 -9.11 -20.45
N LEU A 579 -11.59 -7.83 -20.47
CA LEU A 579 -12.28 -6.82 -19.66
C LEU A 579 -13.73 -6.63 -20.15
N ARG A 580 -14.68 -6.69 -19.22
CA ARG A 580 -16.09 -6.35 -19.50
C ARG A 580 -16.23 -4.87 -19.82
N GLU A 581 -17.23 -4.54 -20.62
CA GLU A 581 -17.65 -3.15 -20.79
C GLU A 581 -18.08 -2.56 -19.44
N ARG A 582 -17.52 -1.38 -19.13
CA ARG A 582 -17.74 -0.67 -17.86
C ARG A 582 -18.68 0.51 -18.08
N PRO A 583 -19.61 0.81 -17.15
CA PRO A 583 -20.37 2.05 -17.22
C PRO A 583 -19.45 3.27 -17.09
N GLU A 584 -19.75 4.33 -17.82
CA GLU A 584 -19.02 5.60 -17.80
C GLU A 584 -19.78 6.67 -17.01
N ILE A 585 -19.07 7.41 -16.15
CA ILE A 585 -19.59 8.62 -15.49
C ILE A 585 -19.38 9.81 -16.44
N VAL A 586 -20.36 10.08 -17.30
CA VAL A 586 -20.28 11.15 -18.31
C VAL A 586 -20.35 12.54 -17.66
N LEU A 587 -21.23 12.69 -16.67
CA LEU A 587 -21.36 13.91 -15.89
C LEU A 587 -21.73 13.56 -14.45
N LEU A 588 -21.20 14.31 -13.49
CA LEU A 588 -21.53 14.23 -12.08
C LEU A 588 -21.82 15.63 -11.54
N TYR A 589 -22.91 15.78 -10.79
CA TYR A 589 -23.29 17.03 -10.13
C TYR A 589 -23.70 16.77 -8.67
N PRO A 590 -23.13 17.50 -7.69
CA PRO A 590 -21.93 18.34 -7.81
C PRO A 590 -20.71 17.53 -8.28
N SER A 591 -19.74 18.18 -8.94
CA SER A 591 -18.69 17.47 -9.69
C SER A 591 -17.56 16.87 -8.84
N ASN A 592 -17.33 17.39 -7.63
CA ASN A 592 -16.18 16.99 -6.79
C ASN A 592 -16.37 17.16 -5.28
N ARG A 593 -17.43 17.85 -4.81
CA ARG A 593 -17.69 18.09 -3.39
C ARG A 593 -19.18 18.04 -3.11
N VAL A 594 -19.58 17.31 -2.06
CA VAL A 594 -20.96 17.20 -1.62
C VAL A 594 -20.99 17.09 -0.10
N GLU A 595 -22.02 17.67 0.52
CA GLU A 595 -22.20 17.60 1.96
C GLU A 595 -22.87 16.29 2.38
N VAL A 596 -22.62 15.85 3.61
CA VAL A 596 -23.37 14.79 4.27
C VAL A 596 -24.87 15.12 4.22
N GLY A 597 -25.72 14.14 3.88
CA GLY A 597 -27.16 14.32 3.64
C GLY A 597 -27.52 14.98 2.30
N GLY A 598 -26.52 15.41 1.52
CA GLY A 598 -26.71 15.98 0.19
C GLY A 598 -27.16 14.94 -0.85
N GLN A 599 -27.22 15.38 -2.10
CA GLN A 599 -27.58 14.52 -3.24
C GLN A 599 -26.52 14.60 -4.34
N ILE A 600 -26.37 13.50 -5.07
CA ILE A 600 -25.60 13.45 -6.31
C ILE A 600 -26.51 13.07 -7.47
N GLU A 601 -26.35 13.75 -8.59
CA GLU A 601 -26.96 13.41 -9.88
C GLU A 601 -25.84 13.05 -10.87
N PHE A 602 -25.94 11.89 -11.51
CA PHE A 602 -24.95 11.43 -12.47
C PHE A 602 -25.59 10.98 -13.79
N GLN A 603 -24.86 11.22 -14.87
CA GLN A 603 -25.25 10.86 -16.23
C GLN A 603 -24.34 9.74 -16.75
N SER A 604 -24.96 8.77 -17.42
CA SER A 604 -24.28 7.61 -18.01
C SER A 604 -24.95 7.20 -19.31
N ARG A 605 -24.23 6.44 -20.16
CA ARG A 605 -24.78 5.92 -21.43
C ARG A 605 -25.69 4.71 -21.20
N SER A 606 -25.44 3.95 -20.14
CA SER A 606 -26.22 2.76 -19.73
C SER A 606 -27.11 3.07 -18.52
N ARG A 607 -28.01 2.14 -18.18
CA ARG A 607 -28.79 2.23 -16.93
C ARG A 607 -27.93 1.79 -15.76
N ILE A 608 -28.09 2.47 -14.62
CA ILE A 608 -27.31 2.25 -13.41
C ILE A 608 -28.27 1.80 -12.30
N PRO A 609 -28.38 0.48 -12.02
CA PRO A 609 -29.22 -0.03 -10.95
C PRO A 609 -28.64 0.20 -9.55
N GLU A 610 -27.32 0.16 -9.41
CA GLU A 610 -26.61 0.27 -8.13
C GLU A 610 -25.45 1.27 -8.24
N ALA A 611 -25.12 1.90 -7.12
CA ALA A 611 -23.90 2.69 -6.96
C ALA A 611 -23.39 2.56 -5.52
N SER A 612 -22.11 2.84 -5.31
CA SER A 612 -21.50 2.82 -3.98
C SER A 612 -20.41 3.85 -3.86
N LEU A 613 -20.22 4.36 -2.64
CA LEU A 613 -19.02 5.08 -2.24
C LEU A 613 -18.10 4.13 -1.48
N VAL A 614 -16.83 4.09 -1.86
CA VAL A 614 -15.77 3.43 -1.07
C VAL A 614 -14.77 4.50 -0.66
N ARG A 615 -14.51 4.65 0.63
CA ARG A 615 -13.57 5.66 1.12
C ARG A 615 -12.17 5.31 0.66
N ILE A 616 -11.38 6.30 0.23
CA ILE A 616 -9.97 6.06 -0.07
C ILE A 616 -9.26 5.57 1.20
N SER A 617 -8.23 4.76 1.04
CA SER A 617 -7.71 3.95 2.14
C SER A 617 -6.21 4.08 2.34
N SER A 618 -5.76 3.69 3.53
CA SER A 618 -4.37 3.48 3.90
C SER A 618 -4.19 2.08 4.48
N ASN A 619 -3.01 1.48 4.34
CA ASN A 619 -2.74 0.15 4.88
C ASN A 619 -1.28 0.02 5.30
N SER A 620 -1.07 -0.46 6.52
CA SER A 620 0.24 -0.88 7.02
C SER A 620 0.03 -1.87 8.15
N HIS A 621 0.85 -2.93 8.22
CA HIS A 621 0.80 -3.93 9.29
C HIS A 621 -0.62 -4.47 9.52
N THR A 622 -1.31 -4.89 8.45
CA THR A 622 -2.72 -5.39 8.44
C THR A 622 -3.80 -4.35 8.73
N VAL A 623 -3.45 -3.19 9.31
CA VAL A 623 -4.40 -2.14 9.71
C VAL A 623 -4.83 -1.32 8.50
N ASN A 624 -6.14 -1.11 8.34
CA ASN A 624 -6.73 -0.15 7.41
C ASN A 624 -8.03 0.39 8.03
N THR A 625 -7.93 1.52 8.72
CA THR A 625 -9.06 2.16 9.44
C THR A 625 -9.80 3.19 8.58
N ASP A 626 -9.22 3.56 7.43
CA ASP A 626 -9.79 4.53 6.51
C ASP A 626 -10.85 3.90 5.59
N GLN A 627 -10.63 2.67 5.12
CA GLN A 627 -11.56 2.04 4.19
C GLN A 627 -12.91 1.75 4.84
N ARG A 628 -13.97 2.11 4.13
CA ARG A 628 -15.34 1.66 4.39
C ARG A 628 -16.19 1.87 3.15
N ARG A 629 -17.30 1.14 3.06
CA ARG A 629 -18.23 1.24 1.94
C ARG A 629 -19.61 1.72 2.38
N VAL A 630 -20.18 2.61 1.58
CA VAL A 630 -21.56 3.10 1.67
C VAL A 630 -22.31 2.71 0.39
N PRO A 631 -23.22 1.73 0.42
CA PRO A 631 -24.13 1.50 -0.69
C PRO A 631 -25.09 2.68 -0.87
N LEU A 632 -25.44 3.00 -2.11
CA LEU A 632 -26.35 4.11 -2.44
C LEU A 632 -27.65 3.59 -3.05
N ASP A 633 -28.78 4.15 -2.62
CA ASP A 633 -30.07 3.95 -3.29
C ASP A 633 -30.15 4.84 -4.55
N VAL A 634 -30.12 4.22 -5.73
CA VAL A 634 -30.10 4.90 -7.02
C VAL A 634 -31.50 4.98 -7.61
N LYS A 635 -31.96 6.19 -7.93
CA LYS A 635 -33.22 6.45 -8.63
C LYS A 635 -32.97 6.94 -10.05
N PHE A 636 -33.58 6.28 -11.04
CA PHE A 636 -33.63 6.79 -12.40
C PHE A 636 -34.53 8.02 -12.46
N VAL A 637 -34.04 9.10 -13.07
CA VAL A 637 -34.76 10.38 -13.17
C VAL A 637 -35.36 10.55 -14.57
N ARG A 638 -34.53 10.52 -15.60
CA ARG A 638 -34.93 10.74 -17.00
C ARG A 638 -33.86 10.27 -17.97
N THR A 639 -34.23 10.13 -19.24
CA THR A 639 -33.25 10.10 -20.35
C THR A 639 -33.16 11.50 -20.94
N ASN A 640 -31.96 12.03 -21.15
CA ASN A 640 -31.75 13.28 -21.86
C ASN A 640 -32.02 13.05 -23.37
N PRO A 641 -33.10 13.62 -23.94
CA PRO A 641 -33.53 13.29 -25.29
C PRO A 641 -32.54 13.75 -26.37
N TRP A 642 -31.70 14.75 -26.09
CA TRP A 642 -30.75 15.32 -27.06
C TRP A 642 -29.41 14.58 -27.10
N LYS A 643 -29.04 13.87 -26.03
CA LYS A 643 -27.74 13.20 -25.89
C LYS A 643 -27.84 11.69 -25.68
N GLY A 644 -29.05 11.16 -25.48
CA GLY A 644 -29.29 9.74 -25.20
C GLY A 644 -28.81 9.25 -23.82
N VAL A 645 -28.21 10.12 -23.01
CA VAL A 645 -27.68 9.78 -21.67
C VAL A 645 -28.78 9.64 -20.63
N LYS A 646 -28.64 8.69 -19.73
CA LYS A 646 -29.56 8.41 -18.62
C LYS A 646 -29.10 9.14 -17.37
N VAL A 647 -30.04 9.82 -16.73
CA VAL A 647 -29.81 10.61 -15.51
C VAL A 647 -30.33 9.83 -14.32
N HIS A 648 -29.47 9.64 -13.32
CA HIS A 648 -29.82 8.98 -12.06
C HIS A 648 -29.44 9.88 -10.89
N ARG A 649 -30.09 9.66 -9.74
CA ARG A 649 -29.87 10.40 -8.50
C ARG A 649 -29.69 9.45 -7.34
N ALA A 650 -28.82 9.81 -6.40
CA ALA A 650 -28.70 9.16 -5.10
C ALA A 650 -28.68 10.23 -3.99
N ILE A 651 -29.36 9.93 -2.88
CA ILE A 651 -29.31 10.73 -1.64
C ILE A 651 -28.25 10.10 -0.74
N LEU A 652 -27.37 10.92 -0.19
CA LEU A 652 -26.29 10.47 0.67
C LEU A 652 -26.78 10.31 2.12
N PRO A 653 -26.16 9.41 2.92
CA PRO A 653 -26.45 9.32 4.36
C PRO A 653 -26.30 10.67 5.06
N THR A 654 -27.18 10.95 6.02
CA THR A 654 -27.22 12.20 6.79
C THR A 654 -26.32 12.19 8.02
N ASP A 655 -25.84 11.01 8.43
CA ASP A 655 -25.00 10.86 9.62
C ASP A 655 -23.51 10.83 9.22
N PRO A 656 -22.71 11.80 9.68
CA PRO A 656 -21.29 11.84 9.37
C PRO A 656 -20.47 10.73 10.05
N GLY A 657 -21.03 9.96 11.00
CA GLY A 657 -20.39 8.74 11.50
C GLY A 657 -20.47 7.56 10.51
N ILE A 658 -21.47 7.59 9.62
CA ILE A 658 -21.63 6.62 8.53
C ILE A 658 -20.81 7.09 7.32
N LEU A 659 -21.08 8.33 6.87
CA LEU A 659 -20.40 8.95 5.74
C LEU A 659 -19.39 9.99 6.26
N ILE A 660 -18.29 9.49 6.83
CA ILE A 660 -17.24 10.34 7.41
C ILE A 660 -16.65 11.32 6.39
N PRO A 661 -16.34 12.57 6.79
CA PRO A 661 -15.71 13.55 5.91
C PRO A 661 -14.39 13.03 5.32
N GLY A 662 -14.04 13.54 4.14
CA GLY A 662 -12.82 13.18 3.41
C GLY A 662 -13.10 12.77 1.97
N LYS A 663 -12.22 11.95 1.39
CA LYS A 663 -12.27 11.57 -0.03
C LYS A 663 -12.86 10.17 -0.23
N TRP A 664 -13.73 10.05 -1.22
CA TRP A 664 -14.46 8.82 -1.52
C TRP A 664 -14.47 8.53 -3.01
N MET A 665 -14.29 7.27 -3.38
CA MET A 665 -14.44 6.75 -4.73
C MET A 665 -15.91 6.42 -5.00
N LEU A 666 -16.53 7.12 -5.96
CA LEU A 666 -17.85 6.80 -6.48
C LEU A 666 -17.76 5.79 -7.62
N PHE A 667 -18.37 4.62 -7.42
CA PHE A 667 -18.51 3.58 -8.42
C PHE A 667 -19.97 3.44 -8.86
N LEU A 668 -20.20 3.36 -10.18
CA LEU A 668 -21.49 3.03 -10.78
C LEU A 668 -21.47 1.60 -11.29
N PHE A 669 -22.57 0.87 -11.16
CA PHE A 669 -22.69 -0.50 -11.70
C PHE A 669 -23.61 -0.51 -12.91
N ASN A 670 -23.27 -1.28 -13.93
CA ASN A 670 -24.21 -1.61 -14.99
C ASN A 670 -25.11 -2.79 -14.57
N GLU A 671 -26.09 -3.16 -15.41
CA GLU A 671 -27.00 -4.29 -15.15
C GLU A 671 -26.28 -5.65 -14.99
N ALA A 672 -25.04 -5.78 -15.48
CA ALA A 672 -24.21 -6.98 -15.31
C ALA A 672 -23.37 -6.98 -14.02
N GLY A 673 -23.48 -5.94 -13.19
CA GLY A 673 -22.69 -5.78 -11.97
C GLY A 673 -21.24 -5.34 -12.21
N THR A 674 -20.87 -4.91 -13.42
CA THR A 674 -19.52 -4.38 -13.70
C THR A 674 -19.40 -2.94 -13.18
N PRO A 675 -18.41 -2.61 -12.34
CA PRO A 675 -18.21 -1.25 -11.85
C PRO A 675 -17.54 -0.32 -12.88
N SER A 676 -17.86 0.97 -12.83
CA SER A 676 -17.15 2.05 -13.52
C SER A 676 -15.71 2.20 -13.00
N VAL A 677 -14.86 2.94 -13.70
CA VAL A 677 -13.73 3.60 -13.02
C VAL A 677 -14.32 4.62 -12.06
N ALA A 678 -13.74 4.76 -10.87
CA ALA A 678 -14.24 5.66 -9.85
C ALA A 678 -14.08 7.13 -10.23
N LYS A 679 -15.06 7.94 -9.79
CA LYS A 679 -14.84 9.37 -9.62
C LYS A 679 -14.57 9.66 -8.15
N ILE A 680 -13.40 10.23 -7.83
CA ILE A 680 -13.10 10.66 -6.47
C ILE A 680 -13.86 11.96 -6.17
N ILE A 681 -14.64 11.94 -5.10
CA ILE A 681 -15.40 13.10 -4.58
C ILE A 681 -15.02 13.37 -3.13
N SER A 682 -15.24 14.61 -2.70
CA SER A 682 -15.02 15.05 -1.33
C SER A 682 -16.36 15.10 -0.60
N ILE A 683 -16.45 14.42 0.53
CA ILE A 683 -17.57 14.55 1.46
C ILE A 683 -17.18 15.55 2.55
N THR A 684 -18.04 16.53 2.79
CA THR A 684 -17.85 17.52 3.86
C THR A 684 -19.05 17.61 4.79
N ASN A 685 -18.88 18.15 5.98
CA ASN A 685 -19.96 18.64 6.83
C ASN A 685 -19.63 20.05 7.33
N SER A 686 -20.52 20.69 8.10
CA SER A 686 -20.30 22.06 8.61
C SER A 686 -19.03 22.16 9.47
N GLN A 687 -18.72 21.14 10.26
CA GLN A 687 -17.54 21.10 11.12
C GLN A 687 -16.24 20.88 10.32
N SER A 688 -16.21 19.95 9.37
CA SER A 688 -15.07 19.69 8.50
C SER A 688 -14.83 20.85 7.53
N SER A 689 -15.89 21.58 7.15
CA SER A 689 -15.77 22.81 6.37
C SER A 689 -15.10 23.91 7.20
N ALA A 690 -15.42 24.03 8.48
CA ALA A 690 -14.71 24.94 9.39
C ALA A 690 -13.24 24.53 9.59
N LEU A 691 -12.92 23.22 9.58
CA LEU A 691 -11.53 22.76 9.53
C LEU A 691 -10.82 23.22 8.25
N SER A 692 -11.55 23.29 7.13
CA SER A 692 -11.02 23.74 5.85
C SER A 692 -10.83 25.27 5.73
N ASP A 693 -11.37 26.05 6.68
CA ASP A 693 -11.24 27.51 6.76
C ASP A 693 -10.18 27.98 7.76
N GLY A 694 -9.49 27.05 8.45
CA GLY A 694 -8.36 27.38 9.31
C GLY A 694 -7.16 27.96 8.56
N PRO A 695 -6.20 28.61 9.26
CA PRO A 695 -5.05 29.27 8.63
C PRO A 695 -4.18 28.31 7.79
N TYR A 696 -4.31 26.99 8.03
CA TYR A 696 -3.57 25.94 7.34
C TYR A 696 -4.36 25.25 6.22
N ALA A 697 -5.63 25.62 6.02
CA ALA A 697 -6.53 24.94 5.11
C ALA A 697 -6.97 25.77 3.90
N GLN A 698 -6.87 27.10 3.98
CA GLN A 698 -6.99 27.92 2.78
C GLN A 698 -5.71 27.80 1.93
N GLY A 699 -5.89 27.51 0.64
CA GLY A 699 -4.90 27.72 -0.41
C GLY A 699 -4.62 29.21 -0.63
N GLY A 700 -4.35 29.95 0.45
CA GLY A 700 -3.84 31.29 0.39
C GLY A 700 -2.48 31.24 -0.29
N THR A 701 -2.32 32.10 -1.30
CA THR A 701 -1.01 32.60 -1.68
C THR A 701 -0.34 33.08 -0.39
N LEU A 702 0.52 32.23 0.18
CA LEU A 702 1.58 32.73 1.03
C LEU A 702 2.26 33.79 0.18
N LYS A 703 2.12 35.06 0.58
CA LYS A 703 3.12 36.05 0.21
C LYS A 703 4.43 35.40 0.62
N VAL A 704 5.23 35.04 -0.38
CA VAL A 704 6.64 34.78 -0.17
C VAL A 704 7.15 36.06 0.48
N SER A 705 7.27 36.06 1.80
CA SER A 705 8.19 36.98 2.43
C SER A 705 9.54 36.59 1.87
N ASN A 706 10.27 37.57 1.35
CA ASN A 706 11.66 37.43 0.92
C ASN A 706 12.58 37.20 2.13
N ASP A 707 12.17 36.38 3.09
CA ASP A 707 13.08 35.84 4.08
C ASP A 707 13.69 34.60 3.46
N GLN A 708 14.85 34.86 2.84
CA GLN A 708 15.89 33.90 2.52
C GLN A 708 16.28 33.16 3.81
N GLY A 709 15.47 32.18 4.22
CA GLY A 709 15.85 31.13 5.16
C GLY A 709 16.55 30.03 4.38
N GLU A 710 17.86 30.15 4.28
CA GLU A 710 18.89 29.20 3.86
C GLU A 710 18.40 27.79 3.45
N CYS A 711 18.22 27.59 2.14
CA CYS A 711 18.40 26.30 1.50
C CYS A 711 19.90 26.10 1.26
N ASP A 712 20.60 25.50 2.20
CA ASP A 712 22.06 25.35 2.16
C ASP A 712 22.61 24.40 1.06
N GLN A 713 21.79 23.90 0.13
CA GLN A 713 22.26 23.05 -0.97
C GLN A 713 21.70 23.37 -2.37
N GLY A 714 21.19 24.59 -2.57
CA GLY A 714 20.93 25.14 -3.91
C GLY A 714 19.58 24.80 -4.54
N PHE A 715 19.17 25.65 -5.49
CA PHE A 715 17.84 25.72 -6.12
C PHE A 715 17.39 24.42 -6.83
N PHE A 716 18.32 23.58 -7.30
CA PHE A 716 18.01 22.32 -7.97
C PHE A 716 17.59 21.19 -7.02
N HIS A 717 17.87 21.30 -5.71
CA HIS A 717 17.51 20.27 -4.73
C HIS A 717 16.02 20.31 -4.31
N CYS A 718 15.33 21.44 -4.50
CA CYS A 718 13.92 21.61 -4.15
C CYS A 718 12.96 20.94 -5.15
N LEU A 719 13.37 20.73 -6.40
CA LEU A 719 12.57 20.07 -7.44
C LEU A 719 12.30 18.58 -7.11
N TRP A 720 13.11 17.96 -6.26
CA TRP A 720 12.96 16.55 -5.85
C TRP A 720 11.90 16.32 -4.76
N GLN A 721 11.29 17.38 -4.23
CA GLN A 721 10.29 17.30 -3.17
C GLN A 721 8.84 17.49 -3.67
N SER A 722 8.61 17.58 -4.97
CA SER A 722 7.26 17.51 -5.52
C SER A 722 7.22 16.69 -6.81
N TRP A 723 6.21 15.85 -6.88
CA TRP A 723 5.72 15.12 -8.04
C TRP A 723 4.85 15.95 -8.98
N MET A 724 4.50 17.19 -8.62
CA MET A 724 3.87 18.08 -9.59
C MET A 724 4.89 18.47 -10.65
N PRO A 725 4.60 18.27 -11.95
CA PRO A 725 5.44 18.84 -12.99
C PRO A 725 5.45 20.35 -12.81
N THR A 726 6.62 20.92 -12.51
CA THR A 726 6.78 22.36 -12.38
C THR A 726 6.42 22.96 -13.73
N LYS A 727 5.31 23.70 -13.82
CA LYS A 727 5.10 24.61 -14.94
C LYS A 727 6.17 25.69 -14.83
N LEU A 728 7.27 25.51 -15.55
CA LEU A 728 8.22 26.58 -15.87
C LEU A 728 7.46 27.63 -16.68
N ILE A 729 6.83 28.58 -16.00
CA ILE A 729 6.42 29.83 -16.62
C ILE A 729 7.69 30.67 -16.68
N ILE A 730 8.43 30.55 -17.78
CA ILE A 730 9.46 31.54 -18.12
C ILE A 730 8.67 32.81 -18.49
N GLN A 731 8.47 33.71 -17.53
CA GLN A 731 8.12 35.10 -17.84
C GLN A 731 9.38 35.75 -18.39
N ASP A 732 9.43 35.85 -19.72
CA ASP A 732 10.48 36.52 -20.47
C ASP A 732 10.33 38.05 -20.27
N GLU A 733 10.82 38.56 -19.13
CA GLU A 733 10.95 39.99 -18.86
C GLU A 733 12.35 40.50 -19.26
N VAL A 734 12.79 40.25 -20.50
CA VAL A 734 13.92 40.98 -21.09
C VAL A 734 13.69 41.23 -22.59
N SER A 735 12.75 42.10 -22.92
CA SER A 735 12.79 42.85 -24.19
C SER A 735 11.95 44.13 -24.12
N ARG A 736 12.39 45.07 -23.29
CA ARG A 736 12.02 46.49 -23.38
C ARG A 736 13.27 47.36 -23.36
N LEU A 737 14.10 47.19 -24.38
CA LEU A 737 15.09 48.17 -24.82
C LEU A 737 15.23 48.04 -26.34
N GLY A 738 14.93 49.13 -27.07
CA GLY A 738 15.48 49.37 -28.40
C GLY A 738 14.64 48.94 -29.60
N LEU A 739 13.67 49.79 -29.95
CA LEU A 739 13.27 50.03 -31.33
C LEU A 739 14.45 50.64 -32.13
N GLU A 740 14.42 50.41 -33.45
CA GLU A 740 15.16 51.08 -34.54
C GLU A 740 16.53 50.54 -35.01
N LEU A 741 16.51 50.08 -36.28
CA LEU A 741 17.47 50.26 -37.40
C LEU A 741 17.83 48.92 -38.06
N VAL A 742 17.89 48.70 -39.37
CA VAL A 742 17.42 49.34 -40.62
C VAL A 742 17.60 48.25 -41.70
N LYS A 743 16.62 48.13 -42.62
CA LYS A 743 16.59 47.43 -43.92
C LYS A 743 16.64 45.90 -43.98
#